data_AF-A0A4Q1BUK8-F1
#
_entry.id   AF-A0A4Q1BUK8-F1
#
_cell.length_a   1.000
_cell.length_b   1.000
_cell.length_c   1.000
_cell.angle_alpha   90.00
_cell.angle_beta   90.00
_cell.angle_gamma   90.00
#
_symmetry.space_group_name_H-M   'P 1'
#
loop_
_entity.id
_entity.type
_entity.pdbx_description
1 polymer ?
#
loop_
_entity_poly.entity_id
_entity_poly.type
_entity_poly.pdbx_seq_one_letter_code
_entity_poly.pdbx_strand_id
1 'polypeptide(L)'
;MNPSATCYTIVHDDLLDTPSSNDLRNALQKGSDEVKLETVKRIIIGTLNGHSYPQLLMPIIQYVMPSRNKQIKKMLHFYWEICPKLDDNGKLKQEMILVCNAIRNDLQHPNEYIRGATLRFLQKIRESELLEPLVPTVRSCLEHRHSFVRKNAVFAVWTIYQDHEQLIPDAPELLDTFLAAESDSTCKRNAFVALCNISQSTAVRYVLTNFDQISGMDELMQMAVIELVRKEAKIEGGHRAKWIRCIFELLNSPSHAVKYEAAVSLTTLTQNPAAVKAAAGAFAELIVKEADNNVKIIVLDRFNVLRSKHEHVLDGMVMDILKVLSSPDMEVKRKALAVALELVTSRNVEDVVLFLKKQLQSTMEQEYDKNIEYRQLLIQSIHSCAIKFSEVAANVVYVLMDFLGDSSNPSAVDVIAFVREVVEKFPDLRPAITDKLISTFSEIKSGKVFRGAMWIVGEYCTGVAEIKHAVHELRKVIGEIPILASEQRLLDEAEAADEASTEKPAEQPKAITTTRVLPDGTYATETVYTSNVAAARLEQVRAASKPPLRALILGGDFFTGSVLAATLTKLVMRFSESGPPAEDINTLRAEAILMMTSVIRVGQSKFSAVPIDEDSQERIMNCIETLAQLQNMGVMTQVFLEDTKAAYAKMVKNEEKKAKAKREKESKTTIVQVDDLISFAQLSKKTAGGDADDLDYDLVRATGTEIQEDFVSKLSRIVQLTGFSDPVYAEAVVTIQAFDVLLDVLIVNQTTETLQNLTVEFATLGDLKLVERPAPHTLAPHGFHHIAATIKVSSTETGVVFGNIVYDKQGAADASVNIVMNDIHCDILSFVQPNYVPESQFRSLWTEFEWENKVAVNSTMTDLRAFLDHLVKSTNMLCLTPDAALEGDCQYLSANLAAKSLFGEDALANCSIELAEDGQGLTGHVRLRAKSQGIALSLGDKVTVSQKAIKA
;
A
#
# COMPACT_ATOMS: atom_id res chain seq x y z
N MET A 1 35.81 -7.14 -35.53
CA MET A 1 34.73 -6.65 -34.66
C MET A 1 34.39 -5.25 -35.12
N ASN A 2 33.13 -4.95 -35.43
CA ASN A 2 32.71 -3.59 -35.75
C ASN A 2 32.37 -2.93 -34.40
N PRO A 3 33.17 -1.99 -33.87
CA PRO A 3 33.07 -1.47 -32.50
C PRO A 3 31.83 -0.60 -32.25
N SER A 4 30.94 -0.45 -33.23
CA SER A 4 29.76 0.41 -33.21
C SER A 4 28.43 -0.33 -33.04
N ALA A 5 28.42 -1.66 -33.02
CA ALA A 5 27.19 -2.43 -32.80
C ALA A 5 26.99 -2.70 -31.30
N THR A 6 26.24 -1.81 -30.63
CA THR A 6 25.77 -1.98 -29.25
C THR A 6 24.91 -3.23 -29.12
N CYS A 7 25.30 -4.16 -28.23
CA CYS A 7 24.48 -5.30 -27.83
C CYS A 7 23.62 -4.88 -26.62
N TYR A 8 22.30 -4.93 -26.77
CA TYR A 8 21.35 -4.49 -25.73
C TYR A 8 20.80 -5.63 -24.87
N THR A 9 21.13 -6.90 -25.16
CA THR A 9 20.60 -8.06 -24.41
C THR A 9 21.55 -9.26 -24.51
N ILE A 10 22.16 -9.66 -23.39
CA ILE A 10 22.92 -10.92 -23.29
C ILE A 10 21.93 -12.03 -22.94
N VAL A 11 21.80 -13.03 -23.80
CA VAL A 11 20.96 -14.20 -23.55
C VAL A 11 21.83 -15.26 -22.88
N HIS A 12 21.46 -15.66 -21.65
CA HIS A 12 22.14 -16.72 -20.92
C HIS A 12 22.07 -18.04 -21.72
N ASP A 13 23.23 -18.67 -21.93
CA ASP A 13 23.38 -19.98 -22.55
C ASP A 13 23.97 -20.94 -21.51
N ASP A 14 23.33 -22.08 -21.28
CA ASP A 14 23.69 -23.07 -20.25
C ASP A 14 24.99 -23.83 -20.57
N LEU A 15 25.55 -23.63 -21.78
CA LEU A 15 26.71 -24.35 -22.28
C LEU A 15 27.98 -23.49 -22.18
N LEU A 16 28.95 -23.96 -21.39
CA LEU A 16 30.26 -23.34 -21.18
C LEU A 16 31.15 -23.27 -22.44
N ASP A 17 30.89 -24.11 -23.45
CA ASP A 17 31.71 -24.20 -24.67
C ASP A 17 31.02 -23.57 -25.88
N THR A 18 31.59 -22.49 -26.41
CA THR A 18 31.17 -21.93 -27.70
C THR A 18 31.65 -22.85 -28.84
N PRO A 19 30.75 -23.49 -29.62
CA PRO A 19 31.15 -24.39 -30.69
C PRO A 19 31.89 -23.63 -31.81
N SER A 20 32.89 -24.27 -32.42
CA SER A 20 33.64 -23.65 -33.51
C SER A 20 32.77 -23.43 -34.75
N SER A 21 33.10 -22.42 -35.56
CA SER A 21 32.38 -22.13 -36.81
C SER A 21 32.35 -23.31 -37.79
N ASN A 22 33.38 -24.17 -37.76
CA ASN A 22 33.46 -25.37 -38.58
C ASN A 22 32.51 -26.47 -38.09
N ASP A 23 32.36 -26.62 -36.77
CA ASP A 23 31.44 -27.60 -36.18
C ASP A 23 29.99 -27.22 -36.48
N LEU A 24 29.66 -25.94 -36.32
CA LEU A 24 28.36 -25.39 -36.69
C LEU A 24 28.08 -25.62 -38.19
N ARG A 25 29.05 -25.37 -39.07
CA ARG A 25 28.90 -25.63 -40.51
C ARG A 25 28.64 -27.11 -40.81
N ASN A 26 29.37 -28.03 -40.19
CA ASN A 26 29.20 -29.46 -40.38
C ASN A 26 27.83 -29.94 -39.87
N ALA A 27 27.39 -29.43 -38.73
CA ALA A 27 26.07 -29.71 -38.16
C ALA A 27 24.93 -29.23 -39.07
N LEU A 28 25.08 -28.07 -39.72
CA LEU A 28 24.10 -27.58 -40.70
C LEU A 28 24.07 -28.40 -42.00
N GLN A 29 25.22 -28.94 -42.45
CA GLN A 29 25.33 -29.71 -43.70
C GLN A 29 24.84 -31.15 -43.57
N LYS A 30 25.24 -31.84 -42.49
CA LYS A 30 25.02 -33.29 -42.32
C LYS A 30 24.02 -33.65 -41.22
N GLY A 31 23.59 -32.70 -40.39
CA GLY A 31 22.65 -32.93 -39.30
C GLY A 31 21.22 -33.22 -39.76
N SER A 32 20.45 -33.92 -38.92
CA SER A 32 19.00 -34.06 -39.07
C SER A 32 18.29 -32.71 -38.86
N ASP A 33 17.00 -32.61 -39.20
CA ASP A 33 16.23 -31.38 -39.01
C ASP A 33 16.23 -30.90 -37.54
N GLU A 34 16.25 -31.81 -36.56
CA GLU A 34 16.36 -31.47 -35.13
C GLU A 34 17.73 -30.88 -34.79
N VAL A 35 18.81 -31.47 -35.31
CA VAL A 35 20.17 -30.94 -35.11
C VAL A 35 20.31 -29.58 -35.79
N LYS A 36 19.75 -29.40 -36.99
CA LYS A 36 19.73 -28.10 -37.68
C LYS A 36 18.96 -27.05 -36.89
N LEU A 37 17.81 -27.41 -36.31
CA LEU A 37 17.03 -26.51 -35.46
C LEU A 37 17.86 -26.00 -34.28
N GLU A 38 18.48 -26.91 -33.53
CA GLU A 38 19.30 -26.57 -32.37
C GLU A 38 20.55 -25.77 -32.78
N THR A 39 21.17 -26.12 -33.91
CA THR A 39 22.32 -25.40 -34.44
C THR A 39 21.97 -23.96 -34.83
N VAL A 40 20.83 -23.72 -35.49
CA VAL A 40 20.37 -22.36 -35.83
C VAL A 40 20.06 -21.55 -34.57
N LYS A 41 19.46 -22.18 -33.54
CA LYS A 41 19.20 -21.52 -32.25
C LYS A 41 20.49 -21.06 -31.59
N ARG A 42 21.53 -21.91 -31.57
CA ARG A 42 22.86 -21.56 -31.05
C ARG A 42 23.51 -20.42 -31.83
N ILE A 43 23.39 -20.42 -33.15
CA ILE A 43 23.91 -19.33 -33.99
C ILE A 43 23.21 -18.01 -33.65
N ILE A 44 21.89 -18.01 -33.46
CA ILE A 44 21.12 -16.82 -33.07
C ILE A 44 21.59 -16.29 -31.71
N ILE A 45 21.69 -17.14 -30.69
CA ILE A 45 22.14 -16.76 -29.34
C ILE A 45 23.57 -16.20 -29.39
N GLY A 46 24.49 -16.89 -30.07
CA GLY A 46 25.86 -16.42 -30.24
C GLY A 46 25.93 -15.07 -30.96
N THR A 47 25.09 -14.86 -31.98
CA THR A 47 25.05 -13.57 -32.70
C THR A 47 24.50 -12.45 -31.83
N LEU A 48 23.46 -12.71 -31.02
CA LEU A 48 22.94 -11.74 -30.06
C LEU A 48 23.98 -11.39 -28.99
N ASN A 49 24.75 -12.36 -28.52
CA ASN A 49 25.84 -12.16 -27.55
C ASN A 49 27.09 -11.49 -28.16
N GLY A 50 27.04 -11.04 -29.42
CA GLY A 50 28.11 -10.27 -30.07
C GLY A 50 29.12 -11.10 -30.87
N HIS A 51 28.95 -12.43 -30.98
CA HIS A 51 29.80 -13.26 -31.82
C HIS A 51 29.39 -13.16 -33.30
N SER A 52 30.31 -12.79 -34.18
CA SER A 52 30.03 -12.69 -35.62
C SER A 52 30.33 -14.01 -36.32
N TYR A 53 29.34 -14.56 -37.06
CA TYR A 53 29.50 -15.75 -37.90
C TYR A 53 29.23 -15.51 -39.41
N PRO A 54 30.00 -14.65 -40.11
CA PRO A 54 29.73 -14.34 -41.53
C PRO A 54 29.81 -15.57 -42.45
N GLN A 55 30.71 -16.52 -42.14
CA GLN A 55 30.97 -17.71 -42.95
C GLN A 55 29.82 -18.73 -42.94
N LEU A 56 28.87 -18.60 -42.01
CA LEU A 56 27.71 -19.50 -41.87
C LEU A 56 26.50 -19.06 -42.70
N LEU A 57 26.51 -17.84 -43.25
CA LEU A 57 25.41 -17.31 -44.06
C LEU A 57 25.08 -18.21 -45.27
N MET A 58 26.09 -18.57 -46.07
CA MET A 58 25.89 -19.44 -47.25
C MET A 58 25.46 -20.87 -46.88
N PRO A 59 26.07 -21.55 -45.88
CA PRO A 59 25.55 -22.82 -45.36
C PRO A 59 24.08 -22.76 -44.91
N ILE A 60 23.64 -21.68 -44.27
CA ILE A 60 22.24 -21.49 -43.87
C ILE A 60 21.33 -21.38 -45.10
N ILE A 61 21.72 -20.58 -46.10
CA ILE A 61 20.98 -20.42 -47.36
C ILE A 61 20.89 -21.76 -48.12
N GLN A 62 21.95 -22.56 -48.13
CA GLN A 62 21.98 -23.81 -48.91
C GLN A 62 21.25 -24.97 -48.22
N TYR A 63 21.43 -25.15 -46.91
CA TYR A 63 21.04 -26.39 -46.22
C TYR A 63 19.88 -26.24 -45.23
N VAL A 64 19.53 -25.01 -44.84
CA VAL A 64 18.47 -24.72 -43.86
C VAL A 64 17.26 -24.06 -44.52
N MET A 65 17.48 -23.05 -45.37
CA MET A 65 16.43 -22.32 -46.08
C MET A 65 15.47 -23.20 -46.91
N PRO A 66 15.93 -24.27 -47.59
CA PRO A 66 15.04 -25.16 -48.34
C PRO A 66 14.20 -26.10 -47.46
N SER A 67 14.45 -26.15 -46.14
CA SER A 67 13.73 -27.06 -45.24
C SER A 67 12.24 -26.74 -45.19
N ARG A 68 11.42 -27.79 -45.16
CA ARG A 68 9.95 -27.71 -45.05
C ARG A 68 9.46 -27.69 -43.60
N ASN A 69 10.37 -27.85 -42.63
CA ASN A 69 10.00 -27.88 -41.21
C ASN A 69 9.58 -26.47 -40.73
N LYS A 70 8.37 -26.38 -40.17
CA LYS A 70 7.78 -25.13 -39.67
C LYS A 70 8.62 -24.46 -38.58
N GLN A 71 9.23 -25.24 -37.70
CA GLN A 71 10.04 -24.71 -36.59
C GLN A 71 11.36 -24.13 -37.10
N ILE A 72 12.02 -24.80 -38.04
CA ILE A 72 13.23 -24.31 -38.70
C ILE A 72 12.94 -23.01 -39.46
N LYS A 73 11.83 -22.95 -40.22
CA LYS A 73 11.39 -21.73 -40.90
C LYS A 73 11.15 -20.56 -39.95
N LYS A 74 10.56 -20.82 -38.78
CA LYS A 74 10.40 -19.79 -37.73
C LYS A 74 11.75 -19.32 -37.20
N MET A 75 12.69 -20.23 -36.95
CA MET A 75 14.05 -19.87 -36.51
C MET A 75 14.82 -19.08 -37.57
N LEU A 76 14.63 -19.42 -38.86
CA LEU A 76 15.20 -18.65 -39.96
C LEU A 76 14.72 -17.19 -39.96
N HIS A 77 13.44 -16.92 -39.70
CA HIS A 77 12.96 -15.53 -39.59
C HIS A 77 13.69 -14.73 -38.50
N PHE A 78 13.94 -15.34 -37.33
CA PHE A 78 14.73 -14.69 -36.27
C PHE A 78 16.19 -14.50 -36.68
N TYR A 79 16.79 -15.47 -37.37
CA TYR A 79 18.14 -15.32 -37.90
C TYR A 79 18.24 -14.16 -38.89
N TRP A 80 17.27 -14.00 -39.78
CA TRP A 80 17.26 -12.90 -40.75
C TRP A 80 17.06 -11.53 -40.11
N GLU A 81 16.37 -11.44 -38.98
CA GLU A 81 16.24 -10.20 -38.21
C GLU A 81 17.63 -9.71 -37.73
N ILE A 82 18.44 -10.62 -37.21
CA ILE A 82 19.71 -10.32 -36.53
C ILE A 82 20.91 -10.28 -37.51
N CYS A 83 20.84 -11.04 -38.62
CA CYS A 83 21.95 -11.16 -39.55
C CYS A 83 22.31 -9.79 -40.21
N PRO A 84 23.60 -9.41 -40.29
CA PRO A 84 24.05 -8.23 -41.01
C PRO A 84 23.78 -8.35 -42.51
N LYS A 85 22.89 -7.49 -43.04
CA LYS A 85 22.42 -7.52 -44.43
C LYS A 85 23.29 -6.68 -45.38
N LEU A 86 23.94 -5.65 -44.83
CA LEU A 86 24.83 -4.76 -45.57
C LEU A 86 26.29 -5.25 -45.47
N ASP A 87 27.07 -4.94 -46.49
CA ASP A 87 28.53 -5.06 -46.51
C ASP A 87 29.19 -3.90 -45.76
N ASP A 88 30.53 -3.94 -45.65
CA ASP A 88 31.31 -2.89 -44.97
C ASP A 88 31.23 -1.52 -45.67
N ASN A 89 30.72 -1.47 -46.90
CA ASN A 89 30.50 -0.26 -47.70
C ASN A 89 29.04 0.25 -47.64
N GLY A 90 28.17 -0.40 -46.85
CA GLY A 90 26.76 -0.05 -46.72
C GLY A 90 25.87 -0.51 -47.90
N LYS A 91 26.36 -1.38 -48.79
CA LYS A 91 25.57 -1.97 -49.88
C LYS A 91 25.00 -3.33 -49.49
N LEU A 92 23.87 -3.72 -50.07
CA LEU A 92 23.26 -5.02 -49.80
C LEU A 92 24.16 -6.17 -50.30
N LYS A 93 24.37 -7.17 -49.43
CA LYS A 93 25.13 -8.38 -49.77
C LYS A 93 24.48 -9.14 -50.93
N GLN A 94 25.29 -9.65 -51.87
CA GLN A 94 24.78 -10.37 -53.05
C GLN A 94 23.99 -11.63 -52.67
N GLU A 95 24.35 -12.27 -51.55
CA GLU A 95 23.65 -13.44 -50.99
C GLU A 95 22.18 -13.13 -50.63
N MET A 96 21.86 -11.86 -50.32
CA MET A 96 20.50 -11.45 -49.97
C MET A 96 19.53 -11.52 -51.15
N ILE A 97 20.02 -11.57 -52.39
CA ILE A 97 19.19 -11.80 -53.58
C ILE A 97 18.54 -13.19 -53.50
N LEU A 98 19.31 -14.21 -53.07
CA LEU A 98 18.80 -15.57 -52.89
C LEU A 98 17.77 -15.63 -51.76
N VAL A 99 18.03 -14.90 -50.68
CA VAL A 99 17.11 -14.77 -49.54
C VAL A 99 15.81 -14.11 -49.98
N CYS A 100 15.87 -13.04 -50.76
CA CYS A 100 14.70 -12.36 -51.33
C CYS A 100 13.84 -13.31 -52.16
N ASN A 101 14.46 -14.10 -53.04
CA ASN A 101 13.74 -15.08 -53.85
C ASN A 101 13.07 -16.17 -52.99
N ALA A 102 13.74 -16.65 -51.96
CA ALA A 102 13.17 -17.62 -51.04
C ALA A 102 12.00 -17.06 -50.23
N ILE A 103 12.11 -15.82 -49.73
CA ILE A 103 11.02 -15.13 -49.04
C ILE A 103 9.83 -14.95 -49.99
N ARG A 104 10.06 -14.56 -51.25
CA ARG A 104 9.01 -14.48 -52.26
C ARG A 104 8.29 -15.81 -52.46
N ASN A 105 9.02 -16.92 -52.53
CA ASN A 105 8.44 -18.26 -52.63
C ASN A 105 7.65 -18.64 -51.37
N ASP A 106 8.14 -18.27 -50.18
CA ASP A 106 7.43 -18.51 -48.91
C ASP A 106 6.12 -17.70 -48.82
N LEU A 107 6.10 -16.47 -49.35
CA LEU A 107 4.87 -15.67 -49.49
C LEU A 107 3.87 -16.26 -50.50
N GLN A 108 4.34 -17.05 -51.47
CA GLN A 108 3.52 -17.78 -52.44
C GLN A 108 3.26 -19.24 -52.03
N HIS A 109 3.72 -19.66 -50.86
CA HIS A 109 3.64 -21.06 -50.43
C HIS A 109 2.19 -21.50 -50.19
N PRO A 110 1.75 -22.72 -50.58
CA PRO A 110 0.36 -23.16 -50.40
C PRO A 110 -0.11 -23.20 -48.94
N ASN A 111 0.82 -23.30 -47.98
CA ASN A 111 0.54 -23.28 -46.54
C ASN A 111 0.34 -21.84 -46.02
N GLU A 112 -0.87 -21.54 -45.55
CA GLU A 112 -1.23 -20.23 -45.02
C GLU A 112 -0.42 -19.80 -43.80
N TYR A 113 -0.01 -20.76 -42.97
CA TYR A 113 0.80 -20.48 -41.78
C TYR A 113 2.18 -19.93 -42.15
N ILE A 114 2.80 -20.51 -43.20
CA ILE A 114 4.10 -20.06 -43.69
C ILE A 114 3.96 -18.64 -44.26
N ARG A 115 2.97 -18.41 -45.13
CA ARG A 115 2.68 -17.06 -45.65
C ARG A 115 2.49 -16.03 -44.54
N GLY A 116 1.61 -16.31 -43.56
CA GLY A 116 1.33 -15.38 -42.47
C GLY A 116 2.50 -15.19 -41.50
N ALA A 117 3.34 -16.21 -41.29
CA ALA A 117 4.58 -16.06 -40.52
C ALA A 117 5.61 -15.20 -41.26
N THR A 118 5.74 -15.38 -42.56
CA THR A 118 6.63 -14.58 -43.41
C THR A 118 6.17 -13.13 -43.49
N LEU A 119 4.86 -12.87 -43.64
CA LEU A 119 4.30 -11.50 -43.61
C LEU A 119 4.57 -10.77 -42.28
N ARG A 120 4.48 -11.48 -41.14
CA ARG A 120 4.88 -10.92 -39.83
C ARG A 120 6.38 -10.64 -39.73
N PHE A 121 7.19 -11.49 -40.34
CA PHE A 121 8.63 -11.28 -40.40
C PHE A 121 9.00 -10.05 -41.25
N LEU A 122 8.29 -9.81 -42.37
CA LEU A 122 8.53 -8.63 -43.22
C LEU A 122 8.33 -7.29 -42.49
N GLN A 123 7.46 -7.24 -41.48
CA GLN A 123 7.25 -6.04 -40.66
C GLN A 123 8.51 -5.61 -39.88
N LYS A 124 9.54 -6.47 -39.82
CA LYS A 124 10.79 -6.19 -39.11
C LYS A 124 11.97 -5.86 -40.02
N ILE A 125 11.80 -6.00 -41.34
CA ILE A 125 12.85 -5.68 -42.32
C ILE A 125 12.79 -4.18 -42.62
N ARG A 126 13.94 -3.52 -42.63
CA ARG A 126 14.05 -2.07 -42.88
C ARG A 126 14.72 -1.73 -44.21
N GLU A 127 15.35 -2.69 -44.88
CA GLU A 127 16.11 -2.45 -46.10
C GLU A 127 15.19 -2.36 -47.34
N SER A 128 15.17 -1.20 -48.00
CA SER A 128 14.30 -0.92 -49.15
C SER A 128 14.57 -1.85 -50.35
N GLU A 129 15.84 -2.10 -50.67
CA GLU A 129 16.26 -2.98 -51.78
C GLU A 129 15.77 -4.43 -51.61
N LEU A 130 15.56 -4.88 -50.36
CA LEU A 130 15.05 -6.22 -50.08
C LEU A 130 13.51 -6.28 -50.14
N LEU A 131 12.85 -5.19 -49.78
CA LEU A 131 11.39 -5.08 -49.73
C LEU A 131 10.77 -4.83 -51.11
N GLU A 132 11.38 -3.98 -51.94
CA GLU A 132 10.86 -3.60 -53.26
C GLU A 132 10.44 -4.81 -54.13
N PRO A 133 11.25 -5.89 -54.25
CA PRO A 133 10.88 -7.04 -55.07
C PRO A 133 9.77 -7.91 -54.45
N LEU A 134 9.43 -7.70 -53.17
CA LEU A 134 8.42 -8.47 -52.43
C LEU A 134 7.05 -7.80 -52.45
N VAL A 135 6.99 -6.47 -52.62
CA VAL A 135 5.76 -5.67 -52.61
C VAL A 135 4.63 -6.26 -53.46
N PRO A 136 4.83 -6.68 -54.73
CA PRO A 136 3.74 -7.24 -55.54
C PRO A 136 3.14 -8.52 -54.94
N THR A 137 3.97 -9.34 -54.29
CA THR A 137 3.53 -10.57 -53.64
C THR A 137 2.79 -10.27 -52.33
N VAL A 138 3.23 -9.25 -51.59
CA VAL A 138 2.51 -8.78 -50.38
C VAL A 138 1.13 -8.25 -50.75
N ARG A 139 1.00 -7.50 -51.85
CA ARG A 139 -0.30 -7.01 -52.34
C ARG A 139 -1.25 -8.14 -52.72
N SER A 140 -0.77 -9.17 -53.44
CA SER A 140 -1.62 -10.33 -53.75
C SER A 140 -2.05 -11.12 -52.51
N CYS A 141 -1.30 -11.04 -51.40
CA CYS A 141 -1.71 -11.66 -50.13
C CYS A 141 -2.93 -10.96 -49.48
N LEU A 142 -3.27 -9.73 -49.85
CA LEU A 142 -4.50 -9.07 -49.40
C LEU A 142 -5.76 -9.72 -49.97
N GLU A 143 -5.68 -10.33 -51.16
CA GLU A 143 -6.82 -10.98 -51.82
C GLU A 143 -6.89 -12.49 -51.50
N HIS A 144 -6.04 -12.97 -50.59
CA HIS A 144 -5.93 -14.39 -50.31
C HIS A 144 -7.22 -14.95 -49.66
N ARG A 145 -7.61 -16.17 -50.02
CA ARG A 145 -8.86 -16.81 -49.54
C ARG A 145 -9.00 -16.88 -48.00
N HIS A 146 -7.89 -17.00 -47.27
CA HIS A 146 -7.88 -17.12 -45.80
C HIS A 146 -7.61 -15.80 -45.10
N SER A 147 -8.47 -15.42 -44.15
CA SER A 147 -8.36 -14.21 -43.33
C SER A 147 -7.06 -14.13 -42.52
N PHE A 148 -6.50 -15.28 -42.10
CA PHE A 148 -5.20 -15.32 -41.42
C PHE A 148 -4.06 -14.71 -42.24
N VAL A 149 -4.07 -14.88 -43.57
CA VAL A 149 -3.06 -14.27 -44.45
C VAL A 149 -3.35 -12.78 -44.63
N ARG A 150 -4.61 -12.45 -44.95
CA ARG A 150 -5.05 -11.06 -45.20
C ARG A 150 -4.77 -10.14 -44.00
N LYS A 151 -5.09 -10.57 -42.76
CA LYS A 151 -4.86 -9.76 -41.55
C LYS A 151 -3.38 -9.44 -41.30
N ASN A 152 -2.47 -10.35 -41.67
CA ASN A 152 -1.03 -10.13 -41.55
C ASN A 152 -0.48 -9.31 -42.73
N ALA A 153 -1.08 -9.46 -43.92
CA ALA A 153 -0.73 -8.69 -45.10
C ALA A 153 -1.03 -7.19 -44.91
N VAL A 154 -2.17 -6.86 -44.30
CA VAL A 154 -2.52 -5.47 -43.94
C VAL A 154 -1.43 -4.80 -43.11
N PHE A 155 -0.96 -5.43 -42.03
CA PHE A 155 0.11 -4.86 -41.21
C PHE A 155 1.47 -4.87 -41.92
N ALA A 156 1.75 -5.84 -42.79
CA ALA A 156 2.95 -5.79 -43.62
C ALA A 156 2.93 -4.59 -44.57
N VAL A 157 1.80 -4.31 -45.23
CA VAL A 157 1.61 -3.12 -46.08
C VAL A 157 1.77 -1.83 -45.27
N TRP A 158 1.17 -1.78 -44.07
CA TRP A 158 1.30 -0.63 -43.17
C TRP A 158 2.77 -0.36 -42.81
N THR A 159 3.50 -1.37 -42.33
CA THR A 159 4.90 -1.18 -41.92
C THR A 159 5.80 -0.81 -43.10
N ILE A 160 5.60 -1.42 -44.28
CA ILE A 160 6.38 -1.06 -45.48
C ILE A 160 6.13 0.40 -45.86
N TYR A 161 4.87 0.87 -45.81
CA TYR A 161 4.55 2.27 -46.10
C TYR A 161 5.14 3.24 -45.08
N GLN A 162 5.08 2.89 -43.79
CA GLN A 162 5.62 3.71 -42.71
C GLN A 162 7.15 3.88 -42.80
N ASP A 163 7.87 2.80 -43.14
CA ASP A 163 9.32 2.84 -43.29
C ASP A 163 9.74 3.44 -44.65
N HIS A 164 9.03 3.10 -45.73
CA HIS A 164 9.35 3.48 -47.11
C HIS A 164 8.09 3.82 -47.93
N GLU A 165 7.59 5.04 -47.77
CA GLU A 165 6.39 5.54 -48.48
C GLU A 165 6.48 5.35 -50.01
N GLN A 166 7.67 5.49 -50.59
CA GLN A 166 7.91 5.39 -52.04
C GLN A 166 7.61 4.00 -52.62
N LEU A 167 7.66 2.93 -51.81
CA LEU A 167 7.46 1.56 -52.28
C LEU A 167 5.98 1.22 -52.52
N ILE A 168 5.06 1.83 -51.76
CA ILE A 168 3.60 1.61 -51.88
C ILE A 168 2.87 2.94 -51.66
N PRO A 169 3.02 3.94 -52.56
CA PRO A 169 2.45 5.28 -52.35
C PRO A 169 0.90 5.27 -52.28
N ASP A 170 0.27 4.27 -52.87
CA ASP A 170 -1.18 4.06 -52.90
C ASP A 170 -1.70 3.19 -51.74
N ALA A 171 -0.88 2.92 -50.72
CA ALA A 171 -1.27 2.13 -49.55
C ALA A 171 -2.56 2.63 -48.85
N PRO A 172 -2.79 3.96 -48.65
CA PRO A 172 -4.02 4.43 -48.02
C PRO A 172 -5.28 4.08 -48.83
N GLU A 173 -5.25 4.25 -50.16
CA GLU A 173 -6.38 3.95 -51.05
C GLU A 173 -6.62 2.44 -51.16
N LEU A 174 -5.54 1.66 -51.22
CA LEU A 174 -5.57 0.20 -51.23
C LEU A 174 -6.24 -0.34 -49.96
N LEU A 175 -5.87 0.17 -48.78
CA LEU A 175 -6.42 -0.26 -47.50
C LEU A 175 -7.87 0.22 -47.29
N ASP A 176 -8.25 1.38 -47.81
CA ASP A 176 -9.65 1.84 -47.80
C ASP A 176 -10.54 0.93 -48.65
N THR A 177 -10.09 0.59 -49.86
CA THR A 177 -10.79 -0.36 -50.74
C THR A 177 -10.90 -1.74 -50.10
N PHE A 178 -9.81 -2.21 -49.47
CA PHE A 178 -9.80 -3.47 -48.72
C PHE A 178 -10.79 -3.44 -47.55
N LEU A 179 -10.81 -2.36 -46.76
CA LEU A 179 -11.70 -2.21 -45.62
C LEU A 179 -13.19 -2.22 -46.02
N ALA A 180 -13.52 -1.65 -47.19
CA ALA A 180 -14.87 -1.65 -47.73
C ALA A 180 -15.31 -3.03 -48.24
N ALA A 181 -14.41 -3.81 -48.85
CA ALA A 181 -14.71 -5.10 -49.46
C ALA A 181 -14.65 -6.29 -48.48
N GLU A 182 -13.85 -6.18 -47.41
CA GLU A 182 -13.61 -7.26 -46.47
C GLU A 182 -14.86 -7.60 -45.65
N SER A 183 -15.01 -8.87 -45.24
CA SER A 183 -16.11 -9.32 -44.37
C SER A 183 -15.64 -9.71 -42.97
N ASP A 184 -14.40 -10.18 -42.84
CA ASP A 184 -13.82 -10.65 -41.58
C ASP A 184 -13.53 -9.49 -40.61
N SER A 185 -14.05 -9.58 -39.38
CA SER A 185 -13.92 -8.51 -38.37
C SER A 185 -12.46 -8.20 -38.00
N THR A 186 -11.62 -9.22 -37.86
CA THR A 186 -10.21 -9.02 -37.48
C THR A 186 -9.43 -8.32 -38.61
N CYS A 187 -9.71 -8.70 -39.86
CA CYS A 187 -9.10 -8.07 -41.03
C CYS A 187 -9.54 -6.59 -41.16
N LYS A 188 -10.84 -6.31 -40.97
CA LYS A 188 -11.37 -4.94 -40.92
C LYS A 188 -10.69 -4.11 -39.83
N ARG A 189 -10.60 -4.65 -38.61
CA ARG A 189 -9.95 -3.97 -37.49
C ARG A 189 -8.50 -3.63 -37.83
N ASN A 190 -7.74 -4.57 -38.36
CA ASN A 190 -6.33 -4.33 -38.72
C ASN A 190 -6.21 -3.27 -39.81
N ALA A 191 -7.08 -3.29 -40.83
CA ALA A 191 -7.05 -2.31 -41.91
C ALA A 191 -7.43 -0.91 -41.40
N PHE A 192 -8.43 -0.85 -40.52
CA PHE A 192 -8.82 0.37 -39.85
C PHE A 192 -7.70 0.95 -38.97
N VAL A 193 -7.05 0.12 -38.13
CA VAL A 193 -5.89 0.54 -37.31
C VAL A 193 -4.73 1.03 -38.19
N ALA A 194 -4.43 0.33 -39.29
CA ALA A 194 -3.43 0.78 -40.25
C ALA A 194 -3.79 2.16 -40.83
N LEU A 195 -5.03 2.36 -41.27
CA LEU A 195 -5.52 3.64 -41.76
C LEU A 195 -5.48 4.74 -40.70
N CYS A 196 -5.82 4.46 -39.44
CA CYS A 196 -5.74 5.43 -38.34
C CYS A 196 -4.32 6.02 -38.18
N ASN A 197 -3.28 5.26 -38.50
CA ASN A 197 -1.89 5.69 -38.39
C ASN A 197 -1.32 6.25 -39.71
N ILE A 198 -1.78 5.76 -40.87
CA ILE A 198 -1.34 6.22 -42.19
C ILE A 198 -2.09 7.48 -42.63
N SER A 199 -3.42 7.43 -42.61
CA SER A 199 -4.32 8.51 -43.06
C SER A 199 -5.51 8.60 -42.12
N GLN A 200 -5.36 9.41 -41.07
CA GLN A 200 -6.40 9.64 -40.07
C GLN A 200 -7.69 10.18 -40.71
N SER A 201 -7.59 11.01 -41.75
CA SER A 201 -8.75 11.58 -42.46
C SER A 201 -9.63 10.50 -43.13
N THR A 202 -9.01 9.49 -43.75
CA THR A 202 -9.69 8.33 -44.35
C THR A 202 -10.39 7.50 -43.26
N ALA A 203 -9.72 7.24 -42.15
CA ALA A 203 -10.29 6.50 -41.03
C ALA A 203 -11.51 7.22 -40.43
N VAL A 204 -11.43 8.54 -40.23
CA VAL A 204 -12.55 9.36 -39.76
C VAL A 204 -13.74 9.28 -40.72
N ARG A 205 -13.51 9.40 -42.04
CA ARG A 205 -14.56 9.24 -43.05
C ARG A 205 -15.25 7.88 -42.94
N TYR A 206 -14.50 6.81 -42.74
CA TYR A 206 -15.06 5.47 -42.56
C TYR A 206 -15.98 5.39 -41.34
N VAL A 207 -15.54 5.90 -40.18
CA VAL A 207 -16.35 5.89 -38.95
C VAL A 207 -17.60 6.75 -39.11
N LEU A 208 -17.50 7.93 -39.71
CA LEU A 208 -18.65 8.82 -39.93
C LEU A 208 -19.68 8.24 -40.90
N THR A 209 -19.23 7.48 -41.90
CA THR A 209 -20.13 6.80 -42.85
C THR A 209 -20.87 5.65 -42.18
N ASN A 210 -20.21 4.93 -41.27
CA ASN A 210 -20.76 3.77 -40.57
C ASN A 210 -21.19 4.07 -39.13
N PHE A 211 -21.49 5.33 -38.82
CA PHE A 211 -21.64 5.82 -37.44
C PHE A 211 -22.68 5.02 -36.64
N ASP A 212 -23.86 4.81 -37.23
CA ASP A 212 -24.98 4.15 -36.53
C ASP A 212 -24.76 2.64 -36.31
N GLN A 213 -23.73 2.04 -36.95
CA GLN A 213 -23.42 0.61 -36.83
C GLN A 213 -22.33 0.30 -35.81
N ILE A 214 -21.66 1.31 -35.23
CA ILE A 214 -20.49 1.15 -34.36
C ILE A 214 -20.82 0.29 -33.12
N SER A 215 -21.99 0.50 -32.51
CA SER A 215 -22.45 -0.27 -31.35
C SER A 215 -22.65 -1.76 -31.62
N GLY A 216 -22.90 -2.13 -32.89
CA GLY A 216 -23.02 -3.52 -33.34
C GLY A 216 -21.73 -4.14 -33.88
N MET A 217 -20.63 -3.38 -33.95
CA MET A 217 -19.33 -3.91 -34.37
C MET A 217 -18.70 -4.79 -33.28
N ASP A 218 -17.74 -5.61 -33.69
CA ASP A 218 -16.93 -6.42 -32.78
C ASP A 218 -16.15 -5.57 -31.77
N GLU A 219 -15.93 -6.13 -30.59
CA GLU A 219 -15.22 -5.49 -29.47
C GLU A 219 -13.89 -4.85 -29.87
N LEU A 220 -13.06 -5.57 -30.64
CA LEU A 220 -11.73 -5.06 -31.04
C LEU A 220 -11.83 -3.87 -32.00
N MET A 221 -12.90 -3.82 -32.80
CA MET A 221 -13.19 -2.69 -33.68
C MET A 221 -13.68 -1.49 -32.88
N GLN A 222 -14.56 -1.71 -31.89
CA GLN A 222 -15.02 -0.66 -30.98
C GLN A 222 -13.85 -0.01 -30.23
N MET A 223 -12.91 -0.81 -29.71
CA MET A 223 -11.69 -0.30 -29.06
C MET A 223 -10.85 0.55 -30.01
N ALA A 224 -10.66 0.11 -31.26
CA ALA A 224 -9.90 0.88 -32.25
C ALA A 224 -10.60 2.22 -32.60
N VAL A 225 -11.93 2.25 -32.64
CA VAL A 225 -12.70 3.48 -32.85
C VAL A 225 -12.52 4.44 -31.67
N ILE A 226 -12.55 3.95 -30.43
CA ILE A 226 -12.29 4.77 -29.23
C ILE A 226 -10.88 5.39 -29.31
N GLU A 227 -9.87 4.63 -29.72
CA GLU A 227 -8.51 5.15 -29.90
C GLU A 227 -8.43 6.25 -30.96
N LEU A 228 -9.10 6.07 -32.10
CA LEU A 228 -9.18 7.10 -33.14
C LEU A 228 -9.86 8.38 -32.61
N VAL A 229 -10.97 8.23 -31.88
CA VAL A 229 -11.69 9.35 -31.26
C VAL A 229 -10.77 10.13 -30.33
N ARG A 230 -9.98 9.45 -29.49
CA ARG A 230 -9.01 10.11 -28.61
C ARG A 230 -7.93 10.86 -29.40
N LYS A 231 -7.42 10.28 -30.49
CA LYS A 231 -6.43 10.93 -31.36
C LYS A 231 -7.00 12.18 -32.05
N GLU A 232 -8.23 12.13 -32.54
CA GLU A 232 -8.87 13.26 -33.23
C GLU A 232 -9.28 14.37 -32.26
N ALA A 233 -9.66 14.03 -31.03
CA ALA A 233 -10.03 15.00 -30.01
C ALA A 233 -8.90 15.97 -29.60
N LYS A 234 -7.63 15.60 -29.86
CA LYS A 234 -6.47 16.48 -29.64
C LYS A 234 -6.37 17.62 -30.67
N ILE A 235 -7.05 17.50 -31.81
CA ILE A 235 -7.01 18.49 -32.89
C ILE A 235 -8.19 19.46 -32.70
N GLU A 236 -7.90 20.74 -32.45
CA GLU A 236 -8.92 21.79 -32.32
C GLU A 236 -9.67 21.97 -33.65
N GLY A 237 -10.91 21.44 -33.72
CA GLY A 237 -11.80 21.59 -34.89
C GLY A 237 -12.56 20.33 -35.32
N GLY A 238 -12.30 19.16 -34.71
CA GLY A 238 -12.91 17.88 -35.06
C GLY A 238 -14.39 17.70 -34.70
N HIS A 239 -15.00 16.60 -35.15
CA HIS A 239 -16.43 16.25 -34.97
C HIS A 239 -16.82 15.89 -33.51
N ARG A 240 -16.35 16.67 -32.53
CA ARG A 240 -16.42 16.40 -31.08
C ARG A 240 -17.81 16.03 -30.58
N ALA A 241 -18.86 16.72 -31.04
CA ALA A 241 -20.23 16.40 -30.65
C ALA A 241 -20.67 14.99 -31.11
N LYS A 242 -20.28 14.58 -32.32
CA LYS A 242 -20.56 13.22 -32.82
C LYS A 242 -19.75 12.19 -32.06
N TRP A 243 -18.49 12.48 -31.73
CA TRP A 243 -17.66 11.57 -30.94
C TRP A 243 -18.14 11.37 -29.52
N ILE A 244 -18.56 12.44 -28.83
CA ILE A 244 -19.19 12.34 -27.52
C ILE A 244 -20.42 11.43 -27.61
N ARG A 245 -21.27 11.60 -28.65
CA ARG A 245 -22.42 10.72 -28.87
C ARG A 245 -22.01 9.25 -29.08
N CYS A 246 -21.01 9.00 -29.92
CA CYS A 246 -20.48 7.66 -30.20
C CYS A 246 -19.98 6.97 -28.93
N ILE A 247 -19.14 7.66 -28.14
CA ILE A 247 -18.61 7.10 -26.90
C ILE A 247 -19.71 6.88 -25.86
N PHE A 248 -20.69 7.78 -25.80
CA PHE A 248 -21.85 7.64 -24.91
C PHE A 248 -22.69 6.40 -25.26
N GLU A 249 -22.89 6.08 -26.54
CA GLU A 249 -23.55 4.84 -26.97
C GLU A 249 -22.73 3.59 -26.59
N LEU A 250 -21.39 3.66 -26.67
CA LEU A 250 -20.48 2.56 -26.31
C LEU A 250 -20.42 2.26 -24.81
N LEU A 251 -20.87 3.16 -23.92
CA LEU A 251 -21.04 2.85 -22.49
C LEU A 251 -22.02 1.70 -22.24
N ASN A 252 -22.94 1.45 -23.17
CA ASN A 252 -23.90 0.35 -23.09
C ASN A 252 -23.40 -0.94 -23.78
N SER A 253 -22.15 -0.99 -24.23
CA SER A 253 -21.55 -2.18 -24.87
C SER A 253 -21.56 -3.37 -23.91
N PRO A 254 -21.82 -4.61 -24.36
CA PRO A 254 -21.77 -5.79 -23.50
C PRO A 254 -20.35 -6.12 -23.00
N SER A 255 -19.29 -5.67 -23.69
CA SER A 255 -17.91 -5.89 -23.26
C SER A 255 -17.53 -4.92 -22.13
N HIS A 256 -17.03 -5.46 -21.03
CA HIS A 256 -16.51 -4.69 -19.92
C HIS A 256 -15.27 -3.85 -20.30
N ALA A 257 -14.40 -4.36 -21.19
CA ALA A 257 -13.23 -3.61 -21.67
C ALA A 257 -13.65 -2.36 -22.47
N VAL A 258 -14.64 -2.50 -23.35
CA VAL A 258 -15.18 -1.37 -24.11
C VAL A 258 -15.87 -0.37 -23.19
N LYS A 259 -16.66 -0.83 -22.20
CA LYS A 259 -17.30 0.08 -21.22
C LYS A 259 -16.26 0.89 -20.44
N TYR A 260 -15.21 0.25 -19.96
CA TYR A 260 -14.13 0.91 -19.22
C TYR A 260 -13.43 1.96 -20.09
N GLU A 261 -12.99 1.58 -21.29
CA GLU A 261 -12.30 2.49 -22.22
C GLU A 261 -13.21 3.64 -22.69
N ALA A 262 -14.50 3.37 -22.91
CA ALA A 262 -15.47 4.39 -23.27
C ALA A 262 -15.71 5.37 -22.11
N ALA A 263 -15.85 4.90 -20.87
CA ALA A 263 -16.03 5.74 -19.70
C ALA A 263 -14.83 6.66 -19.46
N VAL A 264 -13.60 6.10 -19.52
CA VAL A 264 -12.36 6.87 -19.41
C VAL A 264 -12.26 7.91 -20.53
N SER A 265 -12.53 7.49 -21.77
CA SER A 265 -12.45 8.42 -22.92
C SER A 265 -13.51 9.51 -22.84
N LEU A 266 -14.72 9.21 -22.34
CA LEU A 266 -15.79 10.19 -22.21
C LEU A 266 -15.42 11.32 -21.24
N THR A 267 -14.80 10.98 -20.11
CA THR A 267 -14.38 11.97 -19.11
C THR A 267 -13.20 12.82 -19.58
N THR A 268 -12.40 12.32 -20.53
CA THR A 268 -11.38 13.12 -21.22
C THR A 268 -12.00 14.05 -22.28
N LEU A 269 -13.05 13.60 -22.97
CA LEU A 269 -13.67 14.36 -24.06
C LEU A 269 -14.58 15.49 -23.57
N THR A 270 -15.21 15.35 -22.41
CA THR A 270 -16.18 16.34 -21.89
C THR A 270 -16.26 16.32 -20.36
N GLN A 271 -16.35 17.51 -19.78
CA GLN A 271 -16.57 17.73 -18.35
C GLN A 271 -18.04 18.02 -18.01
N ASN A 272 -18.97 17.73 -18.93
CA ASN A 272 -20.40 17.93 -18.68
C ASN A 272 -20.88 16.98 -17.56
N PRO A 273 -21.56 17.48 -16.51
CA PRO A 273 -22.07 16.67 -15.41
C PRO A 273 -22.89 15.45 -15.84
N ALA A 274 -23.67 15.54 -16.93
CA ALA A 274 -24.44 14.41 -17.44
C ALA A 274 -23.54 13.27 -17.97
N ALA A 275 -22.44 13.61 -18.64
CA ALA A 275 -21.47 12.66 -19.17
C ALA A 275 -20.62 12.05 -18.05
N VAL A 276 -20.20 12.88 -17.08
CA VAL A 276 -19.50 12.43 -15.86
C VAL A 276 -20.37 11.43 -15.09
N LYS A 277 -21.66 11.73 -14.92
CA LYS A 277 -22.62 10.82 -14.28
C LYS A 277 -22.79 9.52 -15.06
N ALA A 278 -22.87 9.57 -16.39
CA ALA A 278 -22.95 8.36 -17.20
C ALA A 278 -21.69 7.49 -17.10
N ALA A 279 -20.50 8.09 -17.15
CA ALA A 279 -19.22 7.39 -16.98
C ALA A 279 -19.09 6.77 -15.57
N ALA A 280 -19.43 7.52 -14.53
CA ALA A 280 -19.47 7.03 -13.15
C ALA A 280 -20.46 5.86 -12.97
N GLY A 281 -21.63 5.93 -13.61
CA GLY A 281 -22.59 4.83 -13.63
C GLY A 281 -22.05 3.58 -14.31
N ALA A 282 -21.33 3.74 -15.43
CA ALA A 282 -20.67 2.63 -16.12
C ALA A 282 -19.56 1.99 -15.26
N PHE A 283 -18.75 2.80 -14.56
CA PHE A 283 -17.78 2.30 -13.59
C PHE A 283 -18.44 1.54 -12.44
N ALA A 284 -19.50 2.08 -11.83
CA ALA A 284 -20.22 1.43 -10.75
C ALA A 284 -20.81 0.06 -11.19
N GLU A 285 -21.39 0.00 -12.39
CA GLU A 285 -21.89 -1.25 -12.96
C GLU A 285 -20.77 -2.27 -13.16
N LEU A 286 -19.61 -1.83 -13.65
CA LEU A 286 -18.45 -2.67 -13.92
C LEU A 286 -17.84 -3.23 -12.63
N ILE A 287 -17.73 -2.42 -11.56
CA ILE A 287 -17.22 -2.88 -10.25
C ILE A 287 -18.11 -3.99 -9.67
N VAL A 288 -19.43 -3.90 -9.86
CA VAL A 288 -20.37 -4.92 -9.36
C VAL A 288 -20.34 -6.20 -10.20
N LYS A 289 -20.28 -6.08 -11.53
CA LYS A 289 -20.39 -7.23 -12.45
C LYS A 289 -19.08 -7.97 -12.67
N GLU A 290 -17.93 -7.31 -12.55
CA GLU A 290 -16.65 -7.97 -12.77
C GLU A 290 -16.35 -9.05 -11.72
N ALA A 291 -15.66 -10.09 -12.15
CA ALA A 291 -15.25 -11.18 -11.26
C ALA A 291 -13.85 -10.95 -10.66
N ASP A 292 -12.96 -10.30 -11.42
CA ASP A 292 -11.58 -10.07 -11.00
C ASP A 292 -11.49 -8.92 -9.97
N ASN A 293 -10.91 -9.22 -8.81
CA ASN A 293 -10.70 -8.25 -7.74
C ASN A 293 -9.74 -7.13 -8.15
N ASN A 294 -8.71 -7.42 -8.95
CA ASN A 294 -7.74 -6.42 -9.39
C ASN A 294 -8.42 -5.36 -10.26
N VAL A 295 -9.28 -5.81 -11.18
CA VAL A 295 -10.06 -4.91 -12.03
C VAL A 295 -10.98 -4.03 -11.19
N LYS A 296 -11.65 -4.57 -10.16
CA LYS A 296 -12.47 -3.78 -9.22
C LYS A 296 -11.67 -2.70 -8.51
N ILE A 297 -10.48 -3.02 -8.03
CA ILE A 297 -9.60 -2.08 -7.32
C ILE A 297 -9.18 -0.93 -8.25
N ILE A 298 -8.78 -1.25 -9.49
CA ILE A 298 -8.40 -0.25 -10.51
C ILE A 298 -9.59 0.66 -10.84
N VAL A 299 -10.77 0.08 -11.04
CA VAL A 299 -11.96 0.86 -11.42
C VAL A 299 -12.46 1.71 -10.26
N LEU A 300 -12.35 1.23 -9.01
CA LEU A 300 -12.60 2.02 -7.81
C LEU A 300 -11.64 3.21 -7.68
N ASP A 301 -10.36 3.03 -8.01
CA ASP A 301 -9.40 4.14 -8.05
C ASP A 301 -9.81 5.19 -9.09
N ARG A 302 -10.17 4.75 -10.30
CA ARG A 302 -10.64 5.65 -11.35
C ARG A 302 -11.89 6.39 -10.96
N PHE A 303 -12.84 5.70 -10.33
CA PHE A 303 -14.04 6.33 -9.80
C PHE A 303 -13.69 7.38 -8.74
N ASN A 304 -12.74 7.10 -7.85
CA ASN A 304 -12.32 8.05 -6.82
C ASN A 304 -11.62 9.28 -7.42
N VAL A 305 -10.78 9.10 -8.44
CA VAL A 305 -10.18 10.22 -9.21
C VAL A 305 -11.27 11.06 -9.89
N LEU A 306 -12.29 10.42 -10.46
CA LEU A 306 -13.40 11.15 -11.07
C LEU A 306 -14.21 11.94 -10.02
N ARG A 307 -14.42 11.36 -8.84
CA ARG A 307 -15.08 12.02 -7.70
C ARG A 307 -14.28 13.23 -7.22
N SER A 308 -12.97 13.10 -7.04
CA SER A 308 -12.14 14.20 -6.53
C SER A 308 -12.09 15.38 -7.49
N LYS A 309 -12.18 15.13 -8.81
CA LYS A 309 -12.29 16.18 -9.84
C LYS A 309 -13.68 16.84 -9.89
N HIS A 310 -14.75 16.10 -9.56
CA HIS A 310 -16.14 16.58 -9.64
C HIS A 310 -16.90 16.42 -8.32
N GLU A 311 -16.52 17.24 -7.35
CA GLU A 311 -17.20 17.28 -6.05
C GLU A 311 -18.71 17.57 -6.22
N HIS A 312 -19.54 16.89 -5.44
CA HIS A 312 -21.00 17.01 -5.40
C HIS A 312 -21.81 16.47 -6.60
N VAL A 313 -21.19 16.14 -7.74
CA VAL A 313 -21.93 15.60 -8.91
C VAL A 313 -22.32 14.13 -8.71
N LEU A 314 -21.46 13.37 -8.02
CA LEU A 314 -21.57 11.92 -7.86
C LEU A 314 -22.22 11.49 -6.53
N ASP A 315 -22.61 12.43 -5.67
CA ASP A 315 -23.19 12.16 -4.34
C ASP A 315 -24.47 11.31 -4.40
N GLY A 316 -25.18 11.31 -5.52
CA GLY A 316 -26.36 10.46 -5.73
C GLY A 316 -26.05 8.98 -5.98
N MET A 317 -24.79 8.60 -6.18
CA MET A 317 -24.37 7.24 -6.59
C MET A 317 -23.82 6.38 -5.45
N VAL A 318 -23.87 6.85 -4.20
CA VAL A 318 -23.31 6.11 -3.06
C VAL A 318 -23.88 4.70 -2.96
N MET A 319 -25.19 4.56 -3.17
CA MET A 319 -25.88 3.28 -3.10
C MET A 319 -25.45 2.31 -4.20
N ASP A 320 -25.01 2.81 -5.36
CA ASP A 320 -24.50 1.96 -6.44
C ASP A 320 -23.11 1.42 -6.09
N ILE A 321 -22.26 2.23 -5.45
CA ILE A 321 -20.94 1.80 -4.95
C ILE A 321 -21.08 0.85 -3.76
N LEU A 322 -22.04 1.04 -2.86
CA LEU A 322 -22.25 0.16 -1.71
C LEU A 322 -22.70 -1.26 -2.09
N LYS A 323 -23.24 -1.49 -3.29
CA LYS A 323 -23.55 -2.85 -3.80
C LYS A 323 -22.30 -3.73 -3.91
N VAL A 324 -21.12 -3.11 -4.06
CA VAL A 324 -19.83 -3.79 -4.15
C VAL A 324 -19.48 -4.54 -2.86
N LEU A 325 -20.07 -4.17 -1.71
CA LEU A 325 -19.83 -4.85 -0.44
C LEU A 325 -20.28 -6.32 -0.40
N SER A 326 -21.00 -6.77 -1.43
CA SER A 326 -21.27 -8.19 -1.69
C SER A 326 -20.04 -8.99 -2.13
N SER A 327 -18.92 -8.34 -2.49
CA SER A 327 -17.68 -9.04 -2.86
C SER A 327 -17.16 -9.90 -1.71
N PRO A 328 -16.51 -11.04 -1.97
CA PRO A 328 -15.89 -11.83 -0.91
C PRO A 328 -14.61 -11.17 -0.37
N ASP A 329 -13.94 -10.37 -1.20
CA ASP A 329 -12.65 -9.77 -0.90
C ASP A 329 -12.75 -8.57 0.06
N MET A 330 -11.85 -8.53 1.06
CA MET A 330 -11.87 -7.52 2.11
C MET A 330 -11.21 -6.20 1.70
N GLU A 331 -10.22 -6.24 0.82
CA GLU A 331 -9.55 -5.05 0.30
C GLU A 331 -10.48 -4.25 -0.60
N VAL A 332 -11.22 -4.94 -1.48
CA VAL A 332 -12.28 -4.34 -2.30
C VAL A 332 -13.34 -3.66 -1.42
N LYS A 333 -13.78 -4.31 -0.34
CA LYS A 333 -14.74 -3.72 0.62
C LYS A 333 -14.21 -2.48 1.31
N ARG A 334 -12.97 -2.53 1.81
CA ARG A 334 -12.29 -1.42 2.48
C ARG A 334 -12.20 -0.20 1.57
N LYS A 335 -11.81 -0.42 0.32
CA LYS A 335 -11.67 0.63 -0.69
C LYS A 335 -13.03 1.19 -1.12
N ALA A 336 -14.02 0.32 -1.34
CA ALA A 336 -15.38 0.74 -1.67
C ALA A 336 -16.02 1.57 -0.55
N LEU A 337 -15.84 1.18 0.71
CA LEU A 337 -16.31 1.95 1.86
C LEU A 337 -15.61 3.30 1.99
N ALA A 338 -14.28 3.35 1.79
CA ALA A 338 -13.54 4.61 1.80
C ALA A 338 -14.10 5.61 0.77
N VAL A 339 -14.32 5.16 -0.48
CA VAL A 339 -14.92 6.00 -1.53
C VAL A 339 -16.37 6.36 -1.21
N ALA A 340 -17.17 5.40 -0.70
CA ALA A 340 -18.57 5.64 -0.38
C ALA A 340 -18.75 6.68 0.75
N LEU A 341 -17.94 6.63 1.81
CA LEU A 341 -17.98 7.56 2.95
C LEU A 341 -17.70 9.01 2.55
N GLU A 342 -16.91 9.22 1.50
CA GLU A 342 -16.62 10.55 0.96
C GLU A 342 -17.79 11.14 0.17
N LEU A 343 -18.64 10.30 -0.43
CA LEU A 343 -19.85 10.71 -1.16
C LEU A 343 -21.08 10.93 -0.25
N VAL A 344 -20.97 10.64 1.05
CA VAL A 344 -22.08 10.80 1.99
C VAL A 344 -22.34 12.28 2.26
N THR A 345 -23.61 12.66 2.13
CA THR A 345 -24.18 13.99 2.38
C THR A 345 -25.35 13.89 3.37
N SER A 346 -25.83 15.03 3.88
CA SER A 346 -27.02 15.05 4.75
C SER A 346 -28.28 14.50 4.08
N ARG A 347 -28.32 14.44 2.74
CA ARG A 347 -29.48 13.94 1.98
C ARG A 347 -29.52 12.42 1.85
N ASN A 348 -28.37 11.76 1.83
CA ASN A 348 -28.27 10.31 1.56
C ASN A 348 -27.80 9.50 2.79
N VAL A 349 -27.39 10.17 3.87
CA VAL A 349 -26.81 9.52 5.05
C VAL A 349 -27.76 8.53 5.71
N GLU A 350 -29.06 8.82 5.76
CA GLU A 350 -30.05 7.90 6.34
C GLU A 350 -30.10 6.57 5.60
N ASP A 351 -30.16 6.61 4.26
CA ASP A 351 -30.18 5.42 3.41
C ASP A 351 -28.88 4.62 3.53
N VAL A 352 -27.73 5.31 3.55
CA VAL A 352 -26.41 4.70 3.70
C VAL A 352 -26.30 3.99 5.05
N VAL A 353 -26.65 4.66 6.14
CA VAL A 353 -26.59 4.07 7.49
C VAL A 353 -27.56 2.91 7.62
N LEU A 354 -28.77 3.01 7.06
CA LEU A 354 -29.74 1.91 7.06
C LEU A 354 -29.19 0.69 6.31
N PHE A 355 -28.53 0.90 5.17
CA PHE A 355 -27.87 -0.17 4.43
C PHE A 355 -26.74 -0.82 5.22
N LEU A 356 -25.83 -0.02 5.81
CA LEU A 356 -24.73 -0.52 6.63
C LEU A 356 -25.23 -1.26 7.88
N LYS A 357 -26.32 -0.77 8.50
CA LYS A 357 -27.01 -1.45 9.61
C LYS A 357 -27.51 -2.82 9.18
N LYS A 358 -28.19 -2.91 8.04
CA LYS A 358 -28.69 -4.19 7.50
C LYS A 358 -27.56 -5.16 7.20
N GLN A 359 -26.45 -4.67 6.64
CA GLN A 359 -25.24 -5.47 6.41
C GLN A 359 -24.67 -5.96 7.75
N LEU A 360 -24.52 -5.09 8.74
CA LEU A 360 -24.01 -5.44 10.07
C LEU A 360 -24.89 -6.50 10.75
N GLN A 361 -26.21 -6.36 10.71
CA GLN A 361 -27.15 -7.36 11.22
C GLN A 361 -27.03 -8.71 10.48
N SER A 362 -26.89 -8.70 9.16
CA SER A 362 -26.71 -9.95 8.39
C SER A 362 -25.43 -10.69 8.76
N THR A 363 -24.38 -9.98 9.19
CA THR A 363 -23.19 -10.65 9.70
C THR A 363 -23.42 -11.37 11.01
N MET A 364 -24.46 -11.03 11.80
CA MET A 364 -24.78 -11.72 13.06
C MET A 364 -25.40 -13.09 12.84
N GLU A 365 -26.17 -13.25 11.75
CA GLU A 365 -26.81 -14.53 11.39
C GLU A 365 -25.82 -15.55 10.79
N GLN A 366 -24.70 -15.07 10.23
CA GLN A 366 -23.67 -15.90 9.61
C GLN A 366 -22.49 -16.10 10.57
N GLU A 367 -22.46 -17.24 11.26
CA GLU A 367 -21.38 -17.71 12.16
C GLU A 367 -20.07 -18.03 11.40
N TYR A 368 -19.49 -17.05 10.70
CA TYR A 368 -18.15 -17.17 10.12
C TYR A 368 -17.15 -16.27 10.83
N ASP A 369 -16.09 -16.87 11.37
CA ASP A 369 -14.93 -16.20 11.98
C ASP A 369 -14.28 -15.14 11.05
N LYS A 370 -14.44 -15.29 9.72
CA LYS A 370 -13.96 -14.33 8.71
C LYS A 370 -14.72 -13.00 8.68
N ASN A 371 -15.79 -12.84 9.45
CA ASN A 371 -16.59 -11.61 9.50
C ASN A 371 -16.15 -10.62 10.59
N ILE A 372 -15.17 -10.93 11.45
CA ILE A 372 -14.77 -10.00 12.54
C ILE A 372 -14.19 -8.69 11.98
N GLU A 373 -13.24 -8.79 11.03
CA GLU A 373 -12.63 -7.62 10.39
C GLU A 373 -13.67 -6.81 9.60
N TYR A 374 -14.60 -7.49 8.92
CA TYR A 374 -15.67 -6.83 8.17
C TYR A 374 -16.67 -6.13 9.10
N ARG A 375 -17.05 -6.76 10.22
CA ARG A 375 -17.89 -6.17 11.27
C ARG A 375 -17.24 -4.90 11.84
N GLN A 376 -15.95 -4.97 12.14
CA GLN A 376 -15.19 -3.82 12.64
C GLN A 376 -15.19 -2.68 11.62
N LEU A 377 -14.94 -2.98 10.34
CA LEU A 377 -14.97 -1.99 9.28
C LEU A 377 -16.35 -1.33 9.11
N LEU A 378 -17.43 -2.11 9.20
CA LEU A 378 -18.80 -1.58 9.15
C LEU A 378 -19.10 -0.67 10.35
N ILE A 379 -18.73 -1.08 11.57
CA ILE A 379 -18.92 -0.28 12.78
C ILE A 379 -18.15 1.04 12.70
N GLN A 380 -16.90 1.01 12.26
CA GLN A 380 -16.09 2.22 12.05
C GLN A 380 -16.67 3.15 10.98
N SER A 381 -17.23 2.57 9.91
CA SER A 381 -17.90 3.33 8.85
C SER A 381 -19.19 4.00 9.35
N ILE A 382 -20.01 3.28 10.10
CA ILE A 382 -21.23 3.79 10.74
C ILE A 382 -20.89 4.89 11.75
N HIS A 383 -19.84 4.68 12.55
CA HIS A 383 -19.31 5.66 13.50
C HIS A 383 -18.89 6.95 12.82
N SER A 384 -18.11 6.86 11.73
CA SER A 384 -17.68 8.03 10.93
C SER A 384 -18.88 8.81 10.38
N CYS A 385 -19.90 8.11 9.88
CA CYS A 385 -21.16 8.71 9.43
C CYS A 385 -21.89 9.44 10.57
N ALA A 386 -22.04 8.80 11.74
CA ALA A 386 -22.77 9.37 12.87
C ALA A 386 -22.08 10.60 13.48
N ILE A 387 -20.74 10.64 13.47
CA ILE A 387 -19.98 11.83 13.90
C ILE A 387 -20.12 12.96 12.88
N LYS A 388 -20.04 12.64 11.58
CA LYS A 388 -20.15 13.64 10.51
C LYS A 388 -21.57 14.20 10.40
N PHE A 389 -22.58 13.40 10.71
CA PHE A 389 -23.99 13.74 10.55
C PHE A 389 -24.76 13.43 11.85
N SER A 390 -24.94 14.48 12.65
CA SER A 390 -25.59 14.42 13.96
C SER A 390 -27.04 13.89 13.94
N GLU A 391 -27.75 14.11 12.83
CA GLU A 391 -29.17 13.73 12.67
C GLU A 391 -29.40 12.22 12.79
N VAL A 392 -28.41 11.39 12.40
CA VAL A 392 -28.54 9.92 12.37
C VAL A 392 -27.99 9.27 13.63
N ALA A 393 -27.31 10.02 14.50
CA ALA A 393 -26.64 9.49 15.69
C ALA A 393 -27.61 8.74 16.62
N ALA A 394 -28.82 9.27 16.84
CA ALA A 394 -29.82 8.65 17.71
C ALA A 394 -30.20 7.23 17.26
N ASN A 395 -30.41 7.03 15.96
CA ASN A 395 -30.81 5.73 15.39
C ASN A 395 -29.66 4.71 15.39
N VAL A 396 -28.42 5.19 15.31
CA VAL A 396 -27.21 4.37 15.25
C VAL A 396 -26.82 3.85 16.63
N VAL A 397 -26.90 4.70 17.66
CA VAL A 397 -26.38 4.41 19.00
C VAL A 397 -27.01 3.15 19.59
N TYR A 398 -28.34 3.03 19.54
CA TYR A 398 -29.03 1.85 20.08
C TYR A 398 -28.57 0.55 19.43
N VAL A 399 -28.35 0.55 18.12
CA VAL A 399 -27.94 -0.64 17.36
C VAL A 399 -26.52 -1.04 17.71
N LEU A 400 -25.62 -0.05 17.84
CA LEU A 400 -24.24 -0.32 18.21
C LEU A 400 -24.14 -0.83 19.66
N MET A 401 -25.00 -0.34 20.57
CA MET A 401 -25.01 -0.77 21.97
C MET A 401 -25.32 -2.27 22.15
N ASP A 402 -26.07 -2.89 21.24
CA ASP A 402 -26.32 -4.34 21.28
C ASP A 402 -25.04 -5.17 21.04
N PHE A 403 -23.96 -4.57 20.53
CA PHE A 403 -22.65 -5.22 20.35
C PHE A 403 -21.72 -5.11 21.57
N LEU A 404 -22.14 -4.46 22.65
CA LEU A 404 -21.31 -4.29 23.85
C LEU A 404 -21.10 -5.59 24.65
N GLY A 405 -22.00 -6.57 24.50
CA GLY A 405 -21.93 -7.86 25.20
C GLY A 405 -20.96 -8.88 24.59
N ASP A 406 -20.45 -8.63 23.38
CA ASP A 406 -19.63 -9.59 22.65
C ASP A 406 -18.16 -9.56 23.15
N SER A 407 -17.73 -10.62 23.85
CA SER A 407 -16.41 -10.71 24.48
C SER A 407 -15.24 -10.80 23.50
N SER A 408 -15.47 -11.33 22.29
CA SER A 408 -14.41 -11.62 21.33
C SER A 408 -14.14 -10.47 20.36
N ASN A 409 -14.87 -9.35 20.48
CA ASN A 409 -14.89 -8.32 19.45
C ASN A 409 -14.13 -7.05 19.89
N PRO A 410 -12.99 -6.71 19.27
CA PRO A 410 -12.32 -5.41 19.44
C PRO A 410 -13.25 -4.22 19.19
N SER A 411 -14.26 -4.42 18.33
CA SER A 411 -15.26 -3.39 17.99
C SER A 411 -16.08 -2.94 19.19
N ALA A 412 -16.26 -3.74 20.24
CA ALA A 412 -17.01 -3.32 21.43
C ALA A 412 -16.32 -2.14 22.16
N VAL A 413 -14.99 -2.07 22.09
CA VAL A 413 -14.21 -0.94 22.63
C VAL A 413 -14.43 0.33 21.79
N ASP A 414 -14.46 0.20 20.47
CA ASP A 414 -14.75 1.31 19.56
C ASP A 414 -16.18 1.82 19.75
N VAL A 415 -17.15 0.90 19.95
CA VAL A 415 -18.55 1.25 20.25
C VAL A 415 -18.67 2.02 21.56
N ILE A 416 -18.05 1.58 22.66
CA ILE A 416 -18.21 2.31 23.93
C ILE A 416 -17.54 3.69 23.88
N ALA A 417 -16.42 3.82 23.16
CA ALA A 417 -15.77 5.11 22.93
C ALA A 417 -16.70 6.05 22.14
N PHE A 418 -17.39 5.53 21.12
CA PHE A 418 -18.41 6.27 20.38
C PHE A 418 -19.58 6.72 21.25
N VAL A 419 -20.14 5.80 22.05
CA VAL A 419 -21.25 6.14 22.96
C VAL A 419 -20.80 7.23 23.94
N ARG A 420 -19.56 7.18 24.43
CA ARG A 420 -18.98 8.22 25.30
C ARG A 420 -18.95 9.59 24.64
N GLU A 421 -18.58 9.65 23.36
CA GLU A 421 -18.54 10.90 22.59
C GLU A 421 -19.96 11.43 22.30
N VAL A 422 -20.89 10.56 21.90
CA VAL A 422 -22.30 10.91 21.61
C VAL A 422 -22.99 11.48 22.85
N VAL A 423 -22.81 10.86 24.02
CA VAL A 423 -23.43 11.30 25.28
C VAL A 423 -23.02 12.73 25.64
N GLU A 424 -21.78 13.13 25.31
CA GLU A 424 -21.32 14.49 25.55
C GLU A 424 -21.88 15.47 24.50
N LYS A 425 -21.93 15.08 23.22
CA LYS A 425 -22.45 15.92 22.12
C LYS A 425 -23.97 16.10 22.13
N PHE A 426 -24.73 15.10 22.57
CA PHE A 426 -26.20 15.07 22.50
C PHE A 426 -26.82 14.91 23.90
N PRO A 427 -27.07 16.02 24.61
CA PRO A 427 -27.69 15.99 25.94
C PRO A 427 -29.04 15.29 25.99
N ASP A 428 -29.84 15.39 24.93
CA ASP A 428 -31.21 14.84 24.86
C ASP A 428 -31.24 13.30 24.87
N LEU A 429 -30.17 12.64 24.40
CA LEU A 429 -30.07 11.19 24.35
C LEU A 429 -29.54 10.57 25.65
N ARG A 430 -29.05 11.38 26.60
CA ARG A 430 -28.39 10.89 27.81
C ARG A 430 -29.25 9.92 28.63
N PRO A 431 -30.53 10.22 28.95
CA PRO A 431 -31.33 9.33 29.80
C PRO A 431 -31.55 7.95 29.17
N ALA A 432 -31.82 7.95 27.87
CA ALA A 432 -31.98 6.74 27.07
C ALA A 432 -30.72 5.87 27.03
N ILE A 433 -29.56 6.49 26.83
CA ILE A 433 -28.27 5.79 26.77
C ILE A 433 -27.91 5.22 28.13
N THR A 434 -28.08 5.99 29.21
CA THR A 434 -27.78 5.52 30.57
C THR A 434 -28.67 4.35 30.97
N ASP A 435 -29.97 4.41 30.67
CA ASP A 435 -30.90 3.33 31.01
C ASP A 435 -30.55 2.02 30.28
N LYS A 436 -30.29 2.10 28.97
CA LYS A 436 -29.84 0.95 28.18
C LYS A 436 -28.48 0.42 28.67
N LEU A 437 -27.50 1.28 28.97
CA LEU A 437 -26.19 0.83 29.52
C LEU A 437 -26.35 0.10 30.85
N ILE A 438 -27.23 0.58 31.74
CA ILE A 438 -27.50 -0.07 33.02
C ILE A 438 -28.08 -1.48 32.79
N SER A 439 -29.00 -1.63 31.83
CA SER A 439 -29.58 -2.94 31.48
C SER A 439 -28.57 -3.91 30.86
N THR A 440 -27.53 -3.42 30.19
CA THR A 440 -26.54 -4.23 29.48
C THR A 440 -25.37 -4.68 30.39
N PHE A 441 -25.25 -4.17 31.62
CA PHE A 441 -24.12 -4.52 32.51
C PHE A 441 -23.94 -6.02 32.76
N SER A 442 -25.01 -6.82 32.75
CA SER A 442 -24.91 -8.28 32.90
C SER A 442 -24.36 -9.01 31.68
N GLU A 443 -24.41 -8.39 30.50
CA GLU A 443 -23.97 -8.99 29.23
C GLU A 443 -22.52 -8.66 28.91
N ILE A 444 -21.99 -7.54 29.44
CA ILE A 444 -20.62 -7.08 29.19
C ILE A 444 -19.63 -8.06 29.84
N LYS A 445 -18.63 -8.48 29.07
CA LYS A 445 -17.56 -9.39 29.53
C LYS A 445 -16.17 -8.75 29.50
N SER A 446 -15.99 -7.67 28.73
CA SER A 446 -14.69 -6.99 28.56
C SER A 446 -14.49 -5.89 29.60
N GLY A 447 -13.35 -5.91 30.32
CA GLY A 447 -13.00 -4.88 31.30
C GLY A 447 -12.89 -3.48 30.68
N LYS A 448 -12.33 -3.36 29.47
CA LYS A 448 -12.24 -2.06 28.76
C LYS A 448 -13.62 -1.46 28.50
N VAL A 449 -14.60 -2.29 28.14
CA VAL A 449 -15.99 -1.86 27.89
C VAL A 449 -16.68 -1.45 29.19
N PHE A 450 -16.50 -2.22 30.26
CA PHE A 450 -16.99 -1.85 31.58
C PHE A 450 -16.49 -0.49 32.05
N ARG A 451 -15.19 -0.20 31.87
CA ARG A 451 -14.62 1.11 32.27
C ARG A 451 -15.31 2.27 31.56
N GLY A 452 -15.57 2.14 30.26
CA GLY A 452 -16.29 3.14 29.48
C GLY A 452 -17.75 3.29 29.91
N ALA A 453 -18.46 2.17 30.08
CA ALA A 453 -19.86 2.16 30.50
C ALA A 453 -20.06 2.72 31.91
N MET A 454 -19.22 2.33 32.88
CA MET A 454 -19.25 2.84 34.25
C MET A 454 -18.94 4.33 34.31
N TRP A 455 -17.96 4.80 33.52
CA TRP A 455 -17.66 6.23 33.46
C TRP A 455 -18.87 7.04 32.96
N ILE A 456 -19.55 6.58 31.91
CA ILE A 456 -20.76 7.26 31.39
C ILE A 456 -21.85 7.30 32.46
N VAL A 457 -22.13 6.16 33.12
CA VAL A 457 -23.15 6.07 34.17
C VAL A 457 -22.79 6.98 35.37
N GLY A 458 -21.52 7.00 35.81
CA GLY A 458 -21.07 7.85 36.91
C GLY A 458 -21.15 9.35 36.62
N GLU A 459 -20.99 9.75 35.35
CA GLU A 459 -21.00 11.16 34.96
C GLU A 459 -22.39 11.70 34.63
N TYR A 460 -23.27 10.89 34.04
CA TYR A 460 -24.53 11.37 33.47
C TYR A 460 -25.79 10.87 34.17
N CYS A 461 -25.71 9.88 35.08
CA CYS A 461 -26.86 9.53 35.92
C CYS A 461 -27.07 10.60 36.99
N THR A 462 -28.17 11.34 36.86
CA THR A 462 -28.52 12.44 37.79
C THR A 462 -29.84 12.17 38.52
N GLY A 463 -30.72 11.31 37.98
CA GLY A 463 -31.97 10.98 38.63
C GLY A 463 -31.78 10.11 39.87
N VAL A 464 -32.48 10.42 40.97
CA VAL A 464 -32.45 9.65 42.22
C VAL A 464 -32.81 8.16 42.00
N ALA A 465 -33.81 7.90 41.16
CA ALA A 465 -34.23 6.53 40.81
C ALA A 465 -33.18 5.81 39.94
N GLU A 466 -32.60 6.52 38.97
CA GLU A 466 -31.56 5.99 38.08
C GLU A 466 -30.30 5.62 38.86
N ILE A 467 -29.89 6.46 39.83
CA ILE A 467 -28.72 6.20 40.68
C ILE A 467 -28.94 4.94 41.53
N LYS A 468 -30.11 4.79 42.16
CA LYS A 468 -30.45 3.57 42.92
C LYS A 468 -30.45 2.33 42.03
N HIS A 469 -31.00 2.44 40.81
CA HIS A 469 -31.01 1.35 39.83
C HIS A 469 -29.60 0.97 39.36
N ALA A 470 -28.76 1.96 39.04
CA ALA A 470 -27.37 1.76 38.63
C ALA A 470 -26.55 1.06 39.72
N VAL A 471 -26.65 1.50 40.98
CA VAL A 471 -25.95 0.85 42.09
C VAL A 471 -26.45 -0.57 42.32
N HIS A 472 -27.76 -0.80 42.20
CA HIS A 472 -28.34 -2.14 42.31
C HIS A 472 -27.83 -3.11 41.23
N GLU A 473 -27.79 -2.69 39.96
CA GLU A 473 -27.26 -3.53 38.87
C GLU A 473 -25.75 -3.73 39.01
N LEU A 474 -24.97 -2.71 39.40
CA LEU A 474 -23.54 -2.89 39.74
C LEU A 474 -23.35 -3.92 40.86
N ARG A 475 -24.18 -3.86 41.91
CA ARG A 475 -24.17 -4.81 43.03
C ARG A 475 -24.48 -6.24 42.58
N LYS A 476 -25.37 -6.41 41.61
CA LYS A 476 -25.75 -7.70 41.01
C LYS A 476 -24.64 -8.28 40.13
N VAL A 477 -23.94 -7.45 39.35
CA VAL A 477 -22.83 -7.88 38.48
C VAL A 477 -21.55 -8.18 39.27
N ILE A 478 -21.42 -7.67 40.50
CA ILE A 478 -20.38 -8.12 41.46
C ILE A 478 -20.77 -9.44 42.13
N GLY A 479 -22.06 -9.73 42.32
CA GLY A 479 -22.53 -10.89 43.09
C GLY A 479 -22.31 -10.72 44.59
N GLU A 480 -22.39 -11.78 45.39
CA GLU A 480 -22.37 -11.69 46.87
C GLU A 480 -21.11 -10.98 47.44
N ILE A 481 -21.31 -10.15 48.47
CA ILE A 481 -20.29 -9.33 49.14
C ILE A 481 -20.42 -9.54 50.65
N PRO A 482 -19.32 -9.67 51.44
CA PRO A 482 -17.91 -9.53 51.05
C PRO A 482 -17.39 -10.64 50.13
N ILE A 483 -16.70 -10.25 49.05
CA ILE A 483 -16.27 -11.17 47.98
C ILE A 483 -15.34 -12.25 48.56
N LEU A 484 -14.37 -11.87 49.40
CA LEU A 484 -13.42 -12.80 50.04
C LEU A 484 -14.12 -13.88 50.86
N ALA A 485 -15.08 -13.49 51.69
CA ALA A 485 -15.82 -14.42 52.54
C ALA A 485 -16.67 -15.40 51.70
N SER A 486 -17.27 -14.91 50.62
CA SER A 486 -18.04 -15.77 49.71
C SER A 486 -17.15 -16.76 48.93
N GLU A 487 -15.96 -16.35 48.47
CA GLU A 487 -15.00 -17.26 47.82
C GLU A 487 -14.45 -18.30 48.80
N GLN A 488 -14.20 -17.89 50.03
CA GLN A 488 -13.72 -18.78 51.08
C GLN A 488 -14.79 -19.80 51.48
N ARG A 489 -16.06 -19.39 51.59
CA ARG A 489 -17.19 -20.31 51.80
C ARG A 489 -17.33 -21.32 50.66
N LEU A 490 -17.19 -20.89 49.41
CA LEU A 490 -17.23 -21.80 48.25
C LEU A 490 -16.07 -22.79 48.24
N LEU A 491 -14.89 -22.38 48.72
CA LEU A 491 -13.76 -23.27 48.92
C LEU A 491 -14.06 -24.30 50.03
N ASP A 492 -14.58 -23.85 51.17
CA ASP A 492 -14.94 -24.71 52.30
C ASP A 492 -16.06 -25.70 51.92
N GLU A 493 -17.04 -25.28 51.12
CA GLU A 493 -18.12 -26.13 50.58
C GLU A 493 -17.58 -27.16 49.58
N ALA A 494 -16.62 -26.78 48.72
CA ALA A 494 -15.93 -27.70 47.83
C ALA A 494 -15.10 -28.72 48.60
N GLU A 495 -14.46 -28.30 49.71
CA GLU A 495 -13.74 -29.18 50.62
C GLU A 495 -14.69 -30.18 51.31
N ALA A 496 -15.83 -29.71 51.81
CA ALA A 496 -16.83 -30.57 52.47
C ALA A 496 -17.53 -31.55 51.51
N ALA A 497 -17.78 -31.14 50.26
CA ALA A 497 -18.39 -32.00 49.24
C ALA A 497 -17.46 -33.13 48.80
N ASP A 498 -16.15 -32.86 48.70
CA ASP A 498 -15.15 -33.89 48.41
C ASP A 498 -14.94 -34.85 49.59
N GLU A 499 -14.95 -34.36 50.83
CA GLU A 499 -14.87 -35.19 52.04
C GLU A 499 -16.05 -36.16 52.16
N ALA A 500 -17.25 -35.74 51.73
CA ALA A 500 -18.45 -36.58 51.65
C ALA A 500 -18.42 -37.61 50.50
N SER A 501 -17.50 -37.47 49.54
CA SER A 501 -17.37 -38.34 48.36
C SER A 501 -16.31 -39.46 48.51
N THR A 502 -15.91 -39.76 49.75
CA THR A 502 -14.88 -40.74 50.11
C THR A 502 -15.28 -42.21 49.84
N GLU A 503 -15.37 -42.58 48.56
CA GLU A 503 -15.25 -43.96 48.05
C GLU A 503 -14.34 -44.05 46.80
N LYS A 504 -13.24 -43.29 46.74
CA LYS A 504 -12.15 -43.57 45.80
C LYS A 504 -10.76 -43.56 46.47
N PRO A 505 -9.85 -44.49 46.11
CA PRO A 505 -8.60 -44.69 46.84
C PRO A 505 -7.65 -43.52 46.62
N ALA A 506 -6.88 -43.17 47.66
CA ALA A 506 -5.83 -42.17 47.61
C ALA A 506 -4.80 -42.50 46.50
N GLU A 507 -4.69 -41.64 45.49
CA GLU A 507 -3.57 -41.68 44.53
C GLU A 507 -2.28 -41.23 45.22
N GLN A 508 -1.21 -42.00 45.03
CA GLN A 508 0.12 -41.70 45.55
C GLN A 508 0.72 -40.43 44.91
N PRO A 509 1.54 -39.66 45.63
CA PRO A 509 2.16 -38.44 45.10
C PRO A 509 3.15 -38.76 43.97
N LYS A 510 2.93 -38.18 42.78
CA LYS A 510 3.91 -38.19 41.69
C LYS A 510 4.98 -37.13 41.94
N ALA A 511 6.24 -37.54 41.92
CA ALA A 511 7.38 -36.62 41.94
C ALA A 511 7.57 -35.97 40.57
N ILE A 512 7.64 -34.63 40.52
CA ILE A 512 7.99 -33.88 39.32
C ILE A 512 9.40 -33.31 39.52
N THR A 513 10.31 -33.66 38.61
CA THR A 513 11.67 -33.10 38.53
C THR A 513 11.64 -31.83 37.70
N THR A 514 12.03 -30.68 38.27
CA THR A 514 12.22 -29.43 37.52
C THR A 514 13.67 -28.98 37.60
N THR A 515 14.21 -28.49 36.47
CA THR A 515 15.59 -27.99 36.39
C THR A 515 15.58 -26.50 36.73
N ARG A 516 16.25 -26.11 37.82
CA ARG A 516 16.41 -24.73 38.26
C ARG A 516 17.86 -24.29 38.03
N VAL A 517 18.05 -23.15 37.38
CA VAL A 517 19.37 -22.54 37.20
C VAL A 517 19.69 -21.71 38.44
N LEU A 518 20.80 -22.03 39.11
CA LEU A 518 21.27 -21.27 40.26
C LEU A 518 21.91 -19.94 39.83
N PRO A 519 22.07 -18.96 40.74
CA PRO A 519 22.71 -17.68 40.43
C PRO A 519 24.15 -17.79 39.90
N ASP A 520 24.78 -18.96 40.03
CA ASP A 520 26.11 -19.29 39.49
C ASP A 520 26.07 -19.89 38.06
N GLY A 521 24.88 -20.04 37.46
CA GLY A 521 24.68 -20.58 36.12
C GLY A 521 24.67 -22.11 36.02
N THR A 522 24.75 -22.85 37.13
CA THR A 522 24.64 -24.31 37.12
C THR A 522 23.18 -24.79 37.17
N TYR A 523 22.89 -25.90 36.47
CA TYR A 523 21.59 -26.54 36.44
C TYR A 523 21.45 -27.52 37.61
N ALA A 524 20.55 -27.24 38.55
CA ALA A 524 20.19 -28.14 39.64
C ALA A 524 18.80 -28.76 39.40
N THR A 525 18.65 -30.07 39.62
CA THR A 525 17.34 -30.75 39.54
C THR A 525 16.68 -30.79 40.91
N GLU A 526 15.54 -30.12 41.04
CA GLU A 526 14.70 -30.14 42.24
C GLU A 526 13.51 -31.10 42.02
N THR A 527 13.42 -32.17 42.83
CA THR A 527 12.27 -33.09 42.87
C THR A 527 11.24 -32.57 43.87
N VAL A 528 10.11 -32.05 43.37
CA VAL A 528 9.01 -31.59 44.23
C VAL A 528 7.95 -32.69 44.30
N TYR A 529 7.66 -33.14 45.52
CA TYR A 529 6.51 -34.02 45.80
C TYR A 529 5.27 -33.13 46.02
N THR A 530 4.39 -33.00 45.01
CA THR A 530 3.14 -32.25 45.17
C THR A 530 1.97 -33.19 45.41
N SER A 531 1.41 -33.19 46.62
CA SER A 531 0.00 -33.53 46.85
C SER A 531 -0.83 -32.25 46.73
N ASN A 532 -0.93 -31.67 45.53
CA ASN A 532 -1.59 -30.38 45.33
C ASN A 532 -3.11 -30.52 45.11
N VAL A 533 -3.78 -31.31 45.96
CA VAL A 533 -5.25 -31.36 45.99
C VAL A 533 -5.80 -29.97 46.32
N ALA A 534 -5.15 -29.20 47.20
CA ALA A 534 -5.51 -27.83 47.53
C ALA A 534 -5.36 -26.83 46.38
N ALA A 535 -4.34 -26.97 45.52
CA ALA A 535 -4.17 -26.09 44.36
C ALA A 535 -5.17 -26.43 43.24
N ALA A 536 -5.49 -27.72 43.05
CA ALA A 536 -6.53 -28.15 42.14
C ALA A 536 -7.93 -27.68 42.58
N ARG A 537 -8.23 -27.70 43.89
CA ARG A 537 -9.47 -27.15 44.48
C ARG A 537 -9.59 -25.64 44.28
N LEU A 538 -8.51 -24.89 44.52
CA LEU A 538 -8.45 -23.46 44.27
C LEU A 538 -8.73 -23.14 42.78
N GLU A 539 -8.20 -23.96 41.87
CA GLU A 539 -8.42 -23.80 40.43
C GLU A 539 -9.86 -24.14 40.01
N GLN A 540 -10.50 -25.13 40.63
CA GLN A 540 -11.92 -25.42 40.44
C GLN A 540 -12.82 -24.26 40.90
N VAL A 541 -12.54 -23.66 42.06
CA VAL A 541 -13.27 -22.49 42.56
C VAL A 541 -13.01 -21.26 41.68
N ARG A 542 -11.82 -21.13 41.08
CA ARG A 542 -11.52 -20.08 40.09
C ARG A 542 -12.26 -20.29 38.76
N ALA A 543 -12.42 -21.54 38.33
CA ALA A 543 -13.07 -21.90 37.06
C ALA A 543 -14.62 -21.88 37.12
N ALA A 544 -15.22 -21.75 38.30
CA ALA A 544 -16.67 -21.65 38.46
C ALA A 544 -17.25 -20.43 37.71
N SER A 545 -18.47 -20.56 37.18
CA SER A 545 -19.16 -19.46 36.50
C SER A 545 -19.47 -18.33 37.50
N LYS A 546 -18.79 -17.19 37.32
CA LYS A 546 -18.93 -16.01 38.17
C LYS A 546 -19.57 -14.86 37.40
N PRO A 547 -20.27 -13.94 38.09
CA PRO A 547 -20.73 -12.70 37.50
C PRO A 547 -19.60 -11.95 36.78
N PRO A 548 -19.88 -11.26 35.65
CA PRO A 548 -18.83 -10.76 34.75
C PRO A 548 -17.79 -9.86 35.42
N LEU A 549 -18.22 -8.88 36.23
CA LEU A 549 -17.31 -7.94 36.89
C LEU A 549 -16.49 -8.63 37.99
N ARG A 550 -17.08 -9.59 38.71
CA ARG A 550 -16.36 -10.42 39.70
C ARG A 550 -15.33 -11.31 39.03
N ALA A 551 -15.64 -11.89 37.88
CA ALA A 551 -14.70 -12.68 37.10
C ALA A 551 -13.49 -11.83 36.66
N LEU A 552 -13.71 -10.59 36.22
CA LEU A 552 -12.62 -9.66 35.84
C LEU A 552 -11.72 -9.29 37.01
N ILE A 553 -12.30 -8.97 38.18
CA ILE A 553 -11.54 -8.61 39.39
C ILE A 553 -10.71 -9.80 39.88
N LEU A 554 -11.30 -11.00 39.91
CA LEU A 554 -10.57 -12.23 40.29
C LEU A 554 -9.53 -12.65 39.24
N GLY A 555 -9.76 -12.30 37.97
CA GLY A 555 -8.80 -12.44 36.88
C GLY A 555 -7.62 -11.46 36.93
N GLY A 556 -7.61 -10.54 37.90
CA GLY A 556 -6.50 -9.59 38.12
C GLY A 556 -6.67 -8.22 37.44
N ASP A 557 -7.83 -7.90 36.86
CA ASP A 557 -8.09 -6.57 36.28
C ASP A 557 -8.54 -5.55 37.35
N PHE A 558 -7.61 -5.14 38.21
CA PHE A 558 -7.88 -4.17 39.28
C PHE A 558 -8.06 -2.74 38.78
N PHE A 559 -7.58 -2.42 37.56
CA PHE A 559 -7.85 -1.12 36.98
C PHE A 559 -9.35 -0.91 36.74
N THR A 560 -10.08 -1.94 36.30
CA THR A 560 -11.55 -1.89 36.26
C THR A 560 -12.16 -1.72 37.65
N GLY A 561 -11.57 -2.32 38.68
CA GLY A 561 -11.95 -2.10 40.09
C GLY A 561 -11.75 -0.66 40.57
N SER A 562 -10.67 0.01 40.15
CA SER A 562 -10.43 1.43 40.44
C SER A 562 -11.48 2.34 39.80
N VAL A 563 -11.90 2.03 38.57
CA VAL A 563 -12.96 2.78 37.86
C VAL A 563 -14.32 2.55 38.51
N LEU A 564 -14.61 1.33 38.98
CA LEU A 564 -15.80 1.05 39.79
C LEU A 564 -15.81 1.91 41.05
N ALA A 565 -14.69 2.01 41.77
CA ALA A 565 -14.60 2.84 42.97
C ALA A 565 -14.88 4.32 42.68
N ALA A 566 -14.24 4.88 41.65
CA ALA A 566 -14.50 6.26 41.23
C ALA A 566 -15.97 6.49 40.81
N THR A 567 -16.57 5.52 40.13
CA THR A 567 -17.98 5.59 39.70
C THR A 567 -18.93 5.59 40.88
N LEU A 568 -18.73 4.69 41.84
CA LEU A 568 -19.52 4.63 43.07
C LEU A 568 -19.39 5.93 43.89
N THR A 569 -18.18 6.48 43.99
CA THR A 569 -17.95 7.77 44.66
C THR A 569 -18.78 8.89 44.03
N LYS A 570 -18.76 9.00 42.69
CA LYS A 570 -19.55 9.99 41.95
C LYS A 570 -21.06 9.79 42.14
N LEU A 571 -21.54 8.56 42.06
CA LEU A 571 -22.96 8.24 42.25
C LEU A 571 -23.44 8.62 43.65
N VAL A 572 -22.65 8.34 44.70
CA VAL A 572 -22.97 8.72 46.09
C VAL A 572 -22.94 10.24 46.27
N MET A 573 -21.96 10.94 45.69
CA MET A 573 -21.90 12.41 45.74
C MET A 573 -23.08 13.07 45.03
N ARG A 574 -23.42 12.64 43.80
CA ARG A 574 -24.59 13.13 43.05
C ARG A 574 -25.91 12.81 43.78
N PHE A 575 -25.99 11.64 44.40
CA PHE A 575 -27.12 11.27 45.24
C PHE A 575 -27.25 12.24 46.42
N SER A 576 -26.15 12.60 47.07
CA SER A 576 -26.15 13.59 48.16
C SER A 576 -26.56 15.00 47.72
N GLU A 577 -26.15 15.46 46.52
CA GLU A 577 -26.54 16.76 45.97
C GLU A 577 -28.04 16.83 45.61
N SER A 578 -28.64 15.69 45.24
CA SER A 578 -30.04 15.60 44.83
C SER A 578 -31.05 15.75 45.99
N GLY A 579 -30.58 15.89 47.23
CA GLY A 579 -31.39 16.12 48.43
C GLY A 579 -32.24 14.95 48.99
N PRO A 580 -31.85 13.66 48.93
CA PRO A 580 -32.55 12.55 49.57
C PRO A 580 -32.34 12.54 51.11
N PRO A 581 -33.13 11.73 51.85
CA PRO A 581 -32.98 11.58 53.30
C PRO A 581 -31.58 11.12 53.70
N ALA A 582 -31.06 11.62 54.82
CA ALA A 582 -29.74 11.27 55.32
C ALA A 582 -29.55 9.75 55.55
N GLU A 583 -30.63 9.04 55.89
CA GLU A 583 -30.64 7.57 56.04
C GLU A 583 -30.32 6.86 54.72
N ASP A 584 -30.94 7.29 53.61
CA ASP A 584 -30.71 6.72 52.29
C ASP A 584 -29.27 6.98 51.82
N ILE A 585 -28.75 8.19 52.08
CA ILE A 585 -27.36 8.56 51.74
C ILE A 585 -26.39 7.67 52.51
N ASN A 586 -26.64 7.46 53.81
CA ASN A 586 -25.79 6.63 54.66
C ASN A 586 -25.81 5.17 54.23
N THR A 587 -26.98 4.64 53.85
CA THR A 587 -27.12 3.27 53.34
C THR A 587 -26.31 3.08 52.06
N LEU A 588 -26.50 3.96 51.07
CA LEU A 588 -25.81 3.89 49.78
C LEU A 588 -24.29 4.05 49.95
N ARG A 589 -23.88 4.97 50.83
CA ARG A 589 -22.47 5.18 51.18
C ARG A 589 -21.85 3.95 51.84
N ALA A 590 -22.54 3.34 52.81
CA ALA A 590 -22.05 2.15 53.48
C ALA A 590 -21.90 0.97 52.50
N GLU A 591 -22.86 0.79 51.60
CA GLU A 591 -22.80 -0.24 50.56
C GLU A 591 -21.63 -0.01 49.58
N ALA A 592 -21.42 1.25 49.15
CA ALA A 592 -20.29 1.61 48.29
C ALA A 592 -18.93 1.35 48.95
N ILE A 593 -18.76 1.75 50.22
CA ILE A 593 -17.52 1.50 50.97
C ILE A 593 -17.29 -0.01 51.17
N LEU A 594 -18.35 -0.78 51.42
CA LEU A 594 -18.27 -2.24 51.56
C LEU A 594 -17.83 -2.91 50.25
N MET A 595 -18.35 -2.45 49.10
CA MET A 595 -17.92 -2.88 47.77
C MET A 595 -16.43 -2.63 47.56
N MET A 596 -15.97 -1.39 47.76
CA MET A 596 -14.57 -1.00 47.57
C MET A 596 -13.61 -1.78 48.49
N THR A 597 -13.97 -1.91 49.77
CA THR A 597 -13.17 -2.65 50.76
C THR A 597 -13.07 -4.13 50.39
N SER A 598 -14.13 -4.71 49.84
CA SER A 598 -14.14 -6.11 49.40
C SER A 598 -13.21 -6.35 48.20
N VAL A 599 -13.12 -5.39 47.27
CA VAL A 599 -12.18 -5.46 46.14
C VAL A 599 -10.73 -5.47 46.63
N ILE A 600 -10.36 -4.57 47.55
CA ILE A 600 -9.01 -4.52 48.12
C ILE A 600 -8.67 -5.83 48.84
N ARG A 601 -9.57 -6.32 49.70
CA ARG A 601 -9.36 -7.55 50.47
C ARG A 601 -9.19 -8.78 49.59
N VAL A 602 -9.93 -8.88 48.50
CA VAL A 602 -9.76 -9.97 47.53
C VAL A 602 -8.49 -9.82 46.71
N GLY A 603 -8.13 -8.60 46.33
CA GLY A 603 -6.89 -8.34 45.60
C GLY A 603 -5.62 -8.67 46.39
N GLN A 604 -5.69 -8.64 47.73
CA GLN A 604 -4.60 -9.06 48.62
C GLN A 604 -4.64 -10.56 48.96
N SER A 605 -5.66 -11.29 48.50
CA SER A 605 -5.88 -12.71 48.83
C SER A 605 -5.31 -13.66 47.79
N LYS A 606 -5.24 -14.95 48.13
CA LYS A 606 -4.82 -16.03 47.21
C LYS A 606 -5.84 -16.33 46.11
N PHE A 607 -7.07 -15.82 46.23
CA PHE A 607 -8.15 -16.12 45.27
C PHE A 607 -7.99 -15.36 43.96
N SER A 608 -7.35 -14.19 43.97
CA SER A 608 -7.02 -13.44 42.76
C SER A 608 -5.89 -14.11 41.98
N ALA A 609 -5.97 -14.07 40.65
CA ALA A 609 -4.92 -14.57 39.76
C ALA A 609 -3.64 -13.73 39.84
N VAL A 610 -3.80 -12.40 39.96
CA VAL A 610 -2.71 -11.42 40.11
C VAL A 610 -2.97 -10.65 41.41
N PRO A 611 -1.96 -10.32 42.24
CA PRO A 611 -2.16 -9.42 43.37
C PRO A 611 -2.52 -8.01 42.91
N ILE A 612 -3.23 -7.24 43.74
CA ILE A 612 -3.58 -5.85 43.44
C ILE A 612 -2.34 -4.98 43.26
N ASP A 613 -2.32 -4.16 42.21
CA ASP A 613 -1.29 -3.16 41.98
C ASP A 613 -1.40 -1.99 42.98
N GLU A 614 -0.26 -1.39 43.31
CA GLU A 614 -0.16 -0.30 44.29
C GLU A 614 -1.00 0.91 43.88
N ASP A 615 -0.94 1.32 42.60
CA ASP A 615 -1.71 2.42 42.03
C ASP A 615 -3.22 2.22 42.17
N SER A 616 -3.74 1.04 41.80
CA SER A 616 -5.17 0.74 41.93
C SER A 616 -5.60 0.66 43.39
N GLN A 617 -4.76 0.11 44.27
CA GLN A 617 -5.03 0.10 45.71
C GLN A 617 -5.13 1.52 46.26
N GLU A 618 -4.17 2.39 45.94
CA GLU A 618 -4.14 3.78 46.40
C GLU A 618 -5.37 4.55 45.89
N ARG A 619 -5.72 4.41 44.61
CA ARG A 619 -6.93 5.06 44.04
C ARG A 619 -8.22 4.63 44.71
N ILE A 620 -8.38 3.32 45.00
CA ILE A 620 -9.57 2.82 45.69
C ILE A 620 -9.58 3.33 47.13
N MET A 621 -8.45 3.36 47.82
CA MET A 621 -8.33 3.90 49.18
C MET A 621 -8.68 5.39 49.23
N ASN A 622 -8.18 6.20 48.28
CA ASN A 622 -8.53 7.61 48.17
C ASN A 622 -10.04 7.83 47.98
N CYS A 623 -10.71 6.96 47.21
CA CYS A 623 -12.17 6.98 47.07
C CYS A 623 -12.88 6.65 48.39
N ILE A 624 -12.40 5.66 49.15
CA ILE A 624 -12.95 5.30 50.46
C ILE A 624 -12.81 6.46 51.45
N GLU A 625 -11.63 7.08 51.52
CA GLU A 625 -11.38 8.23 52.40
C GLU A 625 -12.28 9.42 52.04
N THR A 626 -12.44 9.69 50.74
CA THR A 626 -13.30 10.75 50.24
C THR A 626 -14.77 10.50 50.64
N LEU A 627 -15.26 9.26 50.52
CA LEU A 627 -16.62 8.90 50.95
C LEU A 627 -16.79 8.92 52.48
N ALA A 628 -15.76 8.55 53.24
CA ALA A 628 -15.78 8.62 54.70
C ALA A 628 -15.91 10.09 55.18
N GLN A 629 -15.28 11.04 54.47
CA GLN A 629 -15.25 12.47 54.79
C GLN A 629 -16.21 13.33 53.94
N LEU A 630 -17.27 12.73 53.36
CA LEU A 630 -18.19 13.36 52.39
C LEU A 630 -18.70 14.77 52.79
N GLN A 631 -18.88 15.03 54.09
CA GLN A 631 -19.41 16.30 54.61
C GLN A 631 -18.38 17.44 54.69
N ASN A 632 -17.08 17.15 54.62
CA ASN A 632 -16.00 18.11 54.92
C ASN A 632 -15.15 18.53 53.70
N MET A 633 -15.40 18.00 52.50
CA MET A 633 -14.52 18.19 51.34
C MET A 633 -15.28 18.69 50.09
N GLY A 634 -15.83 19.91 50.13
CA GLY A 634 -16.48 20.53 48.95
C GLY A 634 -15.57 20.65 47.72
N VAL A 635 -14.25 20.78 47.92
CA VAL A 635 -13.26 20.79 46.83
C VAL A 635 -13.22 19.45 46.10
N MET A 636 -13.30 18.32 46.82
CA MET A 636 -13.29 17.00 46.19
C MET A 636 -14.57 16.74 45.41
N THR A 637 -15.71 17.26 45.88
CA THR A 637 -16.97 17.20 45.11
C THR A 637 -16.84 17.91 43.76
N GLN A 638 -16.22 19.09 43.73
CA GLN A 638 -15.96 19.81 42.49
C GLN A 638 -15.04 19.02 41.55
N VAL A 639 -13.96 18.45 42.07
CA VAL A 639 -13.02 17.63 41.28
C VAL A 639 -13.71 16.41 40.66
N PHE A 640 -14.52 15.68 41.43
CA PHE A 640 -15.18 14.45 40.95
C PHE A 640 -16.40 14.70 40.04
N LEU A 641 -17.12 15.81 40.20
CA LEU A 641 -18.38 16.07 39.48
C LEU A 641 -18.26 17.05 38.31
N GLU A 642 -17.35 18.03 38.40
CA GLU A 642 -17.20 19.10 37.40
C GLU A 642 -15.91 18.96 36.58
N ASP A 643 -14.74 18.85 37.25
CA ASP A 643 -13.45 18.93 36.57
C ASP A 643 -13.20 17.74 35.63
N THR A 644 -13.58 16.53 36.04
CA THR A 644 -13.44 15.33 35.18
C THR A 644 -14.26 15.44 33.89
N LYS A 645 -15.45 16.02 34.00
CA LYS A 645 -16.34 16.26 32.85
C LYS A 645 -15.80 17.38 31.96
N ALA A 646 -15.34 18.48 32.55
CA ALA A 646 -14.76 19.60 31.83
C ALA A 646 -13.49 19.21 31.05
N ALA A 647 -12.63 18.38 31.65
CA ALA A 647 -11.45 17.84 31.00
C ALA A 647 -11.81 17.03 29.74
N TYR A 648 -12.83 16.16 29.83
CA TYR A 648 -13.28 15.39 28.69
C TYR A 648 -13.93 16.27 27.60
N ALA A 649 -14.75 17.24 27.99
CA ALA A 649 -15.35 18.19 27.05
C ALA A 649 -14.29 18.99 26.27
N LYS A 650 -13.16 19.34 26.92
CA LYS A 650 -12.02 19.98 26.26
C LYS A 650 -11.34 19.05 25.25
N MET A 651 -11.18 17.77 25.60
CA MET A 651 -10.62 16.74 24.70
C MET A 651 -11.46 16.59 23.43
N VAL A 652 -12.77 16.43 23.56
CA VAL A 652 -13.70 16.26 22.41
C VAL A 652 -13.66 17.50 21.50
N LYS A 653 -13.70 18.71 22.06
CA LYS A 653 -13.61 19.96 21.27
C LYS A 653 -12.30 20.09 20.48
N ASN A 654 -11.20 19.57 21.01
CA ASN A 654 -9.91 19.61 20.32
C ASN A 654 -9.85 18.60 19.16
N GLU A 655 -10.41 17.41 19.33
CA GLU A 655 -10.55 16.44 18.24
C GLU A 655 -11.41 17.00 17.09
N GLU A 656 -12.50 17.70 17.41
CA GLU A 656 -13.34 18.38 16.41
C GLU A 656 -12.58 19.47 15.65
N LYS A 657 -11.79 20.30 16.36
CA LYS A 657 -10.94 21.31 15.71
C LYS A 657 -9.94 20.67 14.76
N LYS A 658 -9.29 19.56 15.15
CA LYS A 658 -8.33 18.84 14.30
C LYS A 658 -9.01 18.25 13.06
N ALA A 659 -10.18 17.64 13.23
CA ALA A 659 -10.97 17.10 12.13
C ALA A 659 -11.41 18.21 11.14
N LYS A 660 -11.82 19.36 11.67
CA LYS A 660 -12.18 20.53 10.85
C LYS A 660 -10.98 21.10 10.09
N ALA A 661 -9.84 21.28 10.74
CA ALA A 661 -8.61 21.75 10.10
C ALA A 661 -8.12 20.80 8.99
N LYS A 662 -8.24 19.48 9.18
CA LYS A 662 -7.94 18.48 8.15
C LYS A 662 -8.87 18.64 6.94
N ARG A 663 -10.19 18.74 7.16
CA ARG A 663 -11.15 19.00 6.09
C ARG A 663 -10.88 20.32 5.37
N GLU A 664 -10.54 21.38 6.11
CA GLU A 664 -10.19 22.67 5.51
C GLU A 664 -8.94 22.57 4.62
N LYS A 665 -7.92 21.81 5.04
CA LYS A 665 -6.71 21.54 4.25
C LYS A 665 -7.01 20.74 2.98
N GLU A 666 -7.92 19.77 3.05
CA GLU A 666 -8.37 18.97 1.91
C GLU A 666 -9.32 19.75 0.97
N SER A 667 -10.16 20.63 1.53
CA SER A 667 -11.14 21.46 0.81
C SER A 667 -10.56 22.74 0.21
N LYS A 668 -9.28 23.02 0.42
CA LYS A 668 -8.53 24.02 -0.37
C LYS A 668 -8.37 23.49 -1.79
N THR A 669 -9.49 23.40 -2.47
CA THR A 669 -9.62 23.61 -3.90
C THR A 669 -8.75 24.81 -4.25
N THR A 670 -7.96 24.65 -5.30
CA THR A 670 -7.24 25.71 -5.97
C THR A 670 -8.26 26.79 -6.34
N ILE A 671 -8.38 27.82 -5.49
CA ILE A 671 -9.12 29.03 -5.81
C ILE A 671 -8.30 29.72 -6.90
N VAL A 672 -8.58 29.41 -8.16
CA VAL A 672 -8.01 30.12 -9.31
C VAL A 672 -8.58 31.53 -9.26
N GLN A 673 -7.71 32.54 -9.13
CA GLN A 673 -8.17 33.92 -9.16
C GLN A 673 -8.66 34.26 -10.57
N VAL A 674 -9.72 35.06 -10.66
CA VAL A 674 -10.30 35.48 -11.95
C VAL A 674 -9.27 36.22 -12.82
N ASP A 675 -8.26 36.84 -12.19
CA ASP A 675 -7.17 37.57 -12.85
C ASP A 675 -5.91 36.70 -13.08
N ASP A 676 -5.93 35.40 -12.78
CA ASP A 676 -4.83 34.50 -13.15
C ASP A 676 -4.71 34.46 -14.68
N LEU A 677 -3.50 34.74 -15.17
CA LEU A 677 -3.17 34.85 -16.59
C LEU A 677 -3.61 33.59 -17.36
N ILE A 678 -4.39 33.79 -18.44
CA ILE A 678 -4.73 32.73 -19.39
C ILE A 678 -3.42 32.14 -19.94
N SER A 679 -3.14 30.88 -19.61
CA SER A 679 -1.97 30.17 -20.11
C SER A 679 -2.23 29.72 -21.56
N PHE A 680 -1.54 30.34 -22.51
CA PHE A 680 -1.51 29.86 -23.89
C PHE A 680 -0.65 28.59 -23.95
N ALA A 681 -1.23 27.45 -24.35
CA ALA A 681 -0.58 26.13 -24.33
C ALA A 681 0.77 26.06 -25.09
N GLN A 682 1.00 26.97 -26.04
CA GLN A 682 2.23 27.07 -26.84
C GLN A 682 3.32 27.92 -26.16
N LEU A 683 2.96 28.72 -25.15
CA LEU A 683 3.84 29.66 -24.44
C LEU A 683 3.99 29.34 -22.95
N SER A 684 3.15 28.47 -22.39
CA SER A 684 3.38 27.89 -21.07
C SER A 684 4.61 26.99 -21.14
N LYS A 685 5.63 27.25 -20.32
CA LYS A 685 6.59 26.21 -19.95
C LYS A 685 5.75 24.99 -19.53
N LYS A 686 6.06 23.80 -20.05
CA LYS A 686 5.33 22.52 -19.88
C LYS A 686 5.06 22.10 -18.42
N THR A 687 5.31 22.95 -17.43
CA THR A 687 5.19 22.74 -16.00
C THR A 687 4.01 23.47 -15.34
N ALA A 688 3.06 24.06 -16.09
CA ALA A 688 1.87 24.67 -15.49
C ALA A 688 0.56 24.22 -16.14
N GLY A 689 -0.05 23.18 -15.56
CA GLY A 689 -1.50 23.09 -15.36
C GLY A 689 -2.44 22.92 -16.57
N GLY A 690 -1.97 22.43 -17.70
CA GLY A 690 -2.87 21.82 -18.70
C GLY A 690 -3.00 20.34 -18.38
N ASP A 691 -4.24 19.81 -18.33
CA ASP A 691 -4.58 18.38 -18.22
C ASP A 691 -3.55 17.51 -18.96
N ALA A 692 -2.51 17.09 -18.24
CA ALA A 692 -1.60 16.07 -18.72
C ALA A 692 -2.42 14.78 -18.68
N ASP A 693 -2.69 14.23 -19.87
CA ASP A 693 -3.42 12.99 -20.08
C ASP A 693 -3.16 12.02 -18.90
N ASP A 694 -4.20 11.66 -18.14
CA ASP A 694 -4.10 10.67 -17.03
C ASP A 694 -3.39 9.40 -17.54
N LEU A 695 -3.52 9.08 -18.83
CA LEU A 695 -2.82 7.96 -19.48
C LEU A 695 -1.31 8.15 -19.59
N ASP A 696 -0.80 9.35 -19.88
CA ASP A 696 0.64 9.64 -19.90
C ASP A 696 1.18 9.68 -18.47
N TYR A 697 0.40 10.17 -17.51
CA TYR A 697 0.76 10.12 -16.08
C TYR A 697 0.79 8.68 -15.55
N ASP A 698 -0.14 7.83 -15.98
CA ASP A 698 -0.17 6.42 -15.63
C ASP A 698 0.84 5.57 -16.40
N LEU A 699 1.13 5.92 -17.66
CA LEU A 699 2.27 5.36 -18.39
C LEU A 699 3.55 5.75 -17.69
N VAL A 700 3.75 7.02 -17.34
CA VAL A 700 4.90 7.53 -16.57
C VAL A 700 5.01 6.86 -15.21
N ARG A 701 3.89 6.63 -14.51
CA ARG A 701 3.85 5.92 -13.23
C ARG A 701 4.10 4.41 -13.40
N ALA A 702 3.74 3.83 -14.54
CA ALA A 702 3.98 2.43 -14.90
C ALA A 702 5.36 2.18 -15.53
N THR A 703 5.99 3.20 -16.13
CA THR A 703 7.32 3.17 -16.78
C THR A 703 8.40 3.91 -15.98
N GLY A 704 8.05 4.45 -14.81
CA GLY A 704 8.99 5.07 -13.85
C GLY A 704 9.71 6.33 -14.34
N THR A 705 9.18 7.03 -15.35
CA THR A 705 9.89 8.15 -15.99
C THR A 705 9.44 9.49 -15.42
N GLU A 706 10.01 9.91 -14.29
CA GLU A 706 9.55 11.10 -13.56
C GLU A 706 9.67 12.42 -14.33
N ILE A 707 8.69 13.28 -14.02
CA ILE A 707 8.61 14.72 -14.24
C ILE A 707 9.93 15.39 -13.83
N GLN A 708 10.38 16.39 -14.61
CA GLN A 708 11.57 17.19 -14.36
C GLN A 708 11.75 17.56 -12.87
N GLU A 709 12.53 16.77 -12.13
CA GLU A 709 13.07 17.17 -10.84
C GLU A 709 13.97 18.41 -11.04
N ASP A 710 13.85 19.38 -10.13
CA ASP A 710 14.66 20.60 -10.12
C ASP A 710 16.16 20.28 -10.27
N PHE A 711 16.84 20.95 -11.22
CA PHE A 711 18.28 20.79 -11.48
C PHE A 711 19.14 20.95 -10.22
N VAL A 712 18.69 21.78 -9.27
CA VAL A 712 19.35 22.00 -7.97
C VAL A 712 19.27 20.76 -7.07
N SER A 713 18.17 20.00 -7.12
CA SER A 713 18.02 18.73 -6.40
C SER A 713 19.00 17.67 -6.93
N LYS A 714 19.19 17.60 -8.25
CA LYS A 714 20.15 16.67 -8.86
C LYS A 714 21.60 16.95 -8.45
N LEU A 715 21.99 18.22 -8.35
CA LEU A 715 23.33 18.62 -7.89
C LEU A 715 23.60 18.20 -6.44
N SER A 716 22.58 18.13 -5.57
CA SER A 716 22.74 17.66 -4.19
C SER A 716 23.00 16.15 -4.07
N ARG A 717 22.74 15.38 -5.13
CA ARG A 717 22.88 13.92 -5.19
C ARG A 717 24.18 13.46 -5.88
N ILE A 718 25.09 14.39 -6.17
CA ILE A 718 26.40 14.07 -6.75
C ILE A 718 27.37 13.70 -5.63
N VAL A 719 27.92 12.50 -5.69
CA VAL A 719 28.93 12.00 -4.77
C VAL A 719 30.26 11.90 -5.51
N GLN A 720 31.27 12.59 -4.98
CA GLN A 720 32.63 12.48 -5.49
C GLN A 720 33.26 11.15 -5.07
N LEU A 721 33.70 10.35 -6.05
CA LEU A 721 34.25 9.00 -5.82
C LEU A 721 35.77 8.97 -5.78
N THR A 722 36.46 9.82 -6.53
CA THR A 722 37.92 9.93 -6.51
C THR A 722 38.39 11.39 -6.36
N GLY A 723 39.62 11.58 -5.90
CA GLY A 723 40.20 12.90 -5.70
C GLY A 723 40.60 13.57 -7.01
N PHE A 724 40.71 14.91 -7.00
CA PHE A 724 41.19 15.67 -8.15
C PHE A 724 42.66 15.41 -8.51
N SER A 725 43.41 14.74 -7.63
CA SER A 725 44.81 14.41 -7.82
C SER A 725 45.02 12.99 -8.37
N ASP A 726 43.94 12.20 -8.49
CA ASP A 726 44.00 10.83 -8.97
C ASP A 726 44.09 10.80 -10.51
N PRO A 727 44.78 9.82 -11.12
CA PRO A 727 44.90 9.71 -12.59
C PRO A 727 43.54 9.63 -13.32
N VAL A 728 42.52 9.13 -12.63
CA VAL A 728 41.14 9.04 -13.11
C VAL A 728 40.24 9.74 -12.10
N TYR A 729 39.53 10.77 -12.56
CA TYR A 729 38.50 11.44 -11.78
C TYR A 729 37.15 10.75 -12.01
N ALA A 730 36.41 10.48 -10.94
CA ALA A 730 35.10 9.88 -10.99
C ALA A 730 34.12 10.56 -10.04
N GLU A 731 32.91 10.84 -10.52
CA GLU A 731 31.78 11.34 -9.75
C GLU A 731 30.52 10.56 -10.13
N ALA A 732 29.66 10.28 -9.15
CA ALA A 732 28.44 9.50 -9.35
C ALA A 732 27.21 10.31 -8.98
N VAL A 733 26.19 10.28 -9.85
CA VAL A 733 24.84 10.75 -9.55
C VAL A 733 24.03 9.57 -9.05
N VAL A 734 23.58 9.65 -7.80
CA VAL A 734 22.75 8.61 -7.19
C VAL A 734 21.29 8.97 -7.37
N THR A 735 20.54 8.15 -8.11
CA THR A 735 19.08 8.29 -8.26
C THR A 735 18.39 7.09 -7.66
N ILE A 736 17.46 7.34 -6.74
CA ILE A 736 16.72 6.28 -6.03
C ILE A 736 15.31 6.22 -6.63
N GLN A 737 14.94 5.07 -7.20
CA GLN A 737 13.64 4.81 -7.79
C GLN A 737 13.00 3.58 -7.14
N ALA A 738 12.16 3.79 -6.11
CA ALA A 738 11.41 2.74 -5.41
C ALA A 738 12.24 1.54 -4.93
N PHE A 739 12.56 0.59 -5.81
CA PHE A 739 13.33 -0.62 -5.54
C PHE A 739 14.73 -0.63 -6.18
N ASP A 740 15.06 0.35 -7.02
CA ASP A 740 16.31 0.38 -7.77
C ASP A 740 17.09 1.68 -7.45
N VAL A 741 18.38 1.53 -7.18
CA VAL A 741 19.36 2.62 -7.08
C VAL A 741 20.13 2.65 -8.39
N LEU A 742 19.96 3.73 -9.14
CA LEU A 742 20.68 4.00 -10.37
C LEU A 742 21.90 4.87 -10.03
N LEU A 743 23.09 4.37 -10.36
CA LEU A 743 24.34 5.08 -10.28
C LEU A 743 24.77 5.46 -11.69
N ASP A 744 24.78 6.75 -12.00
CA ASP A 744 25.40 7.27 -13.22
C ASP A 744 26.77 7.85 -12.87
N VAL A 745 27.83 7.14 -13.26
CA VAL A 745 29.21 7.48 -12.93
C VAL A 745 29.88 8.13 -14.14
N LEU A 746 30.23 9.40 -13.99
CA LEU A 746 31.09 10.11 -14.92
C LEU A 746 32.55 9.79 -14.58
N ILE A 747 33.30 9.33 -15.57
CA ILE A 747 34.73 9.03 -15.46
C ILE A 747 35.51 9.91 -16.43
N VAL A 748 36.55 10.55 -15.94
CA VAL A 748 37.42 11.46 -16.70
C VAL A 748 38.86 11.01 -16.56
N ASN A 749 39.51 10.75 -17.68
CA ASN A 749 40.95 10.50 -17.72
C ASN A 749 41.70 11.82 -17.55
N GLN A 750 42.43 12.01 -16.45
CA GLN A 750 43.21 13.24 -16.24
C GLN A 750 44.62 13.16 -16.87
N THR A 751 45.02 11.98 -17.35
CA THR A 751 46.36 11.75 -17.89
C THR A 751 46.46 12.02 -19.39
N THR A 752 47.70 12.19 -19.86
CA THR A 752 48.03 12.33 -21.28
C THR A 752 48.13 10.98 -22.02
N GLU A 753 47.92 9.86 -21.32
CA GLU A 753 48.03 8.50 -21.86
C GLU A 753 46.64 7.89 -22.10
N THR A 754 46.56 6.92 -23.01
CA THR A 754 45.31 6.18 -23.25
C THR A 754 45.18 5.07 -22.19
N LEU A 755 44.07 5.07 -21.45
CA LEU A 755 43.77 4.03 -20.46
C LEU A 755 43.00 2.90 -21.14
N GLN A 756 43.55 1.69 -21.12
CA GLN A 756 42.93 0.50 -21.72
C GLN A 756 42.24 -0.35 -20.66
N ASN A 757 41.18 -1.05 -21.05
CA ASN A 757 40.41 -1.95 -20.17
C ASN A 757 39.93 -1.30 -18.86
N LEU A 758 39.63 0.01 -18.87
CA LEU A 758 39.13 0.72 -17.70
C LEU A 758 37.76 0.17 -17.30
N THR A 759 37.69 -0.43 -16.11
CA THR A 759 36.50 -1.06 -15.57
C THR A 759 36.21 -0.51 -14.19
N VAL A 760 34.94 -0.24 -13.91
CA VAL A 760 34.49 0.11 -12.55
C VAL A 760 33.84 -1.12 -11.94
N GLU A 761 34.43 -1.59 -10.84
CA GLU A 761 33.91 -2.71 -10.08
C GLU A 761 33.16 -2.17 -8.86
N PHE A 762 31.87 -2.47 -8.78
CA PHE A 762 31.06 -2.20 -7.59
C PHE A 762 30.91 -3.46 -6.76
N ALA A 763 31.03 -3.28 -5.45
CA ALA A 763 30.67 -4.23 -4.43
C ALA A 763 29.67 -3.57 -3.48
N THR A 764 28.72 -4.36 -3.00
CA THR A 764 27.64 -3.89 -2.13
C THR A 764 27.76 -4.55 -0.77
N LEU A 765 27.51 -3.77 0.28
CA LEU A 765 27.37 -4.23 1.65
C LEU A 765 25.92 -4.03 2.11
N GLY A 766 25.34 -5.06 2.74
CA GLY A 766 23.92 -5.14 3.08
C GLY A 766 23.09 -5.84 2.00
N ASP A 767 21.77 -5.74 2.11
CA ASP A 767 20.78 -6.37 1.21
C ASP A 767 20.60 -5.61 -0.13
N LEU A 768 21.71 -5.16 -0.72
CA LEU A 768 21.78 -4.55 -2.03
C LEU A 768 22.35 -5.56 -3.03
N LYS A 769 21.64 -5.78 -4.15
CA LYS A 769 22.08 -6.69 -5.21
C LYS A 769 22.46 -5.90 -6.46
N LEU A 770 23.74 -5.94 -6.83
CA LEU A 770 24.19 -5.43 -8.13
C LEU A 770 23.57 -6.26 -9.26
N VAL A 771 22.82 -5.60 -10.15
CA VAL A 771 22.11 -6.28 -11.25
C VAL A 771 23.02 -6.40 -12.48
N GLU A 772 23.79 -5.33 -12.76
CA GLU A 772 24.63 -5.24 -13.95
C GLU A 772 26.03 -4.78 -13.58
N ARG A 773 27.05 -5.50 -14.09
CA ARG A 773 28.46 -5.10 -13.94
C ARG A 773 28.86 -4.23 -15.14
N PRO A 774 29.43 -3.04 -14.90
CA PRO A 774 29.96 -2.20 -15.97
C PRO A 774 30.94 -2.93 -16.89
N ALA A 775 30.83 -2.69 -18.20
CA ALA A 775 31.76 -3.24 -19.17
C ALA A 775 33.12 -2.49 -19.14
N PRO A 776 34.22 -3.14 -19.54
CA PRO A 776 35.50 -2.46 -19.72
C PRO A 776 35.45 -1.48 -20.89
N HIS A 777 36.00 -0.28 -20.70
CA HIS A 777 36.07 0.79 -21.70
C HIS A 777 37.51 1.29 -21.89
N THR A 778 37.85 1.72 -23.10
CA THR A 778 39.14 2.37 -23.39
C THR A 778 38.94 3.87 -23.49
N LEU A 779 39.63 4.63 -22.64
CA LEU A 779 39.52 6.09 -22.54
C LEU A 779 40.74 6.77 -23.15
N ALA A 780 40.49 7.66 -24.11
CA ALA A 780 41.51 8.51 -24.71
C ALA A 780 42.09 9.52 -23.69
N PRO A 781 43.27 10.11 -23.94
CA PRO A 781 43.83 11.18 -23.11
C PRO A 781 42.83 12.32 -22.93
N HIS A 782 42.61 12.77 -21.69
CA HIS A 782 41.62 13.82 -21.37
C HIS A 782 40.17 13.54 -21.81
N GLY A 783 39.86 12.29 -22.19
CA GLY A 783 38.52 11.85 -22.54
C GLY A 783 37.66 11.59 -21.30
N PHE A 784 36.34 11.60 -21.51
CA PHE A 784 35.35 11.27 -20.49
C PHE A 784 34.36 10.22 -21.00
N HIS A 785 33.77 9.45 -20.07
CA HIS A 785 32.75 8.46 -20.38
C HIS A 785 31.74 8.36 -19.22
N HIS A 786 30.50 8.02 -19.54
CA HIS A 786 29.44 7.77 -18.57
C HIS A 786 29.19 6.27 -18.44
N ILE A 787 29.12 5.79 -17.22
CA ILE A 787 28.83 4.40 -16.88
C ILE A 787 27.59 4.38 -16.00
N ALA A 788 26.53 3.72 -16.47
CA ALA A 788 25.36 3.45 -15.66
C ALA A 788 25.47 2.08 -14.98
N ALA A 789 25.18 2.02 -13.68
CA ALA A 789 25.04 0.78 -12.92
C ALA A 789 23.73 0.78 -12.14
N THR A 790 23.01 -0.34 -12.19
CA THR A 790 21.75 -0.52 -11.46
C THR A 790 21.93 -1.47 -10.29
N ILE A 791 21.54 -1.03 -9.11
CA ILE A 791 21.60 -1.80 -7.86
C ILE A 791 20.19 -1.96 -7.33
N LYS A 792 19.75 -3.20 -7.14
CA LYS A 792 18.42 -3.51 -6.63
C LYS A 792 18.43 -3.58 -5.11
N VAL A 793 17.52 -2.83 -4.50
CA VAL A 793 17.27 -2.81 -3.06
C VAL A 793 16.33 -3.95 -2.71
N SER A 794 16.81 -4.94 -1.96
CA SER A 794 16.00 -6.09 -1.54
C SER A 794 15.37 -5.89 -0.16
N SER A 795 15.94 -4.99 0.65
CA SER A 795 15.50 -4.70 2.02
C SER A 795 15.74 -3.23 2.37
N THR A 796 15.04 -2.72 3.38
CA THR A 796 15.14 -1.35 3.90
C THR A 796 16.32 -1.15 4.85
N GLU A 797 17.45 -1.81 4.57
CA GLU A 797 18.69 -1.68 5.35
C GLU A 797 19.61 -0.62 4.74
N THR A 798 20.44 0.03 5.56
CA THR A 798 21.43 0.99 5.05
C THR A 798 22.43 0.21 4.22
N GLY A 799 22.36 0.38 2.91
CA GLY A 799 23.32 -0.21 1.99
C GLY A 799 24.50 0.72 1.76
N VAL A 800 25.70 0.15 1.77
CA VAL A 800 26.91 0.86 1.33
C VAL A 800 27.37 0.25 0.03
N VAL A 801 27.57 1.10 -0.97
CA VAL A 801 28.17 0.70 -2.24
C VAL A 801 29.59 1.21 -2.26
N PHE A 802 30.55 0.30 -2.40
CA PHE A 802 31.96 0.62 -2.49
C PHE A 802 32.53 0.00 -3.77
N GLY A 803 33.69 0.43 -4.20
CA GLY A 803 34.25 -0.11 -5.43
C GLY A 803 35.64 0.40 -5.77
N ASN A 804 36.13 -0.11 -6.88
CA ASN A 804 37.46 0.16 -7.40
C ASN A 804 37.41 0.40 -8.91
N ILE A 805 38.22 1.34 -9.38
CA ILE A 805 38.48 1.57 -10.81
C ILE A 805 39.78 0.84 -11.14
N VAL A 806 39.70 -0.09 -12.09
CA VAL A 806 40.84 -0.90 -12.56
C VAL A 806 41.12 -0.53 -14.01
N TYR A 807 42.37 -0.23 -14.35
CA TYR A 807 42.76 0.04 -15.73
C TYR A 807 44.21 -0.39 -16.02
N ASP A 808 44.48 -0.65 -17.31
CA ASP A 808 45.79 -1.03 -17.81
C ASP A 808 46.48 0.17 -18.50
N LYS A 809 47.76 0.37 -18.16
CA LYS A 809 48.61 1.34 -18.86
C LYS A 809 49.20 0.73 -20.12
N GLN A 810 49.26 1.53 -21.18
CA GLN A 810 49.81 1.12 -22.46
C GLN A 810 51.31 0.75 -22.33
N GLY A 811 51.65 -0.54 -22.46
CA GLY A 811 53.04 -1.02 -22.49
C GLY A 811 53.56 -1.71 -21.22
N ALA A 812 52.76 -1.86 -20.16
CA ALA A 812 53.12 -2.66 -18.98
C ALA A 812 52.26 -3.93 -18.93
N ALA A 813 52.86 -5.08 -19.17
CA ALA A 813 52.13 -6.35 -19.31
C ALA A 813 51.63 -6.95 -17.98
N ASP A 814 51.93 -6.37 -16.81
CA ASP A 814 51.69 -7.00 -15.49
C ASP A 814 51.35 -6.04 -14.33
N ALA A 815 50.94 -4.79 -14.60
CA ALA A 815 50.57 -3.86 -13.52
C ALA A 815 49.24 -3.15 -13.82
N SER A 816 48.13 -3.83 -13.54
CA SER A 816 46.82 -3.18 -13.46
C SER A 816 46.84 -2.17 -12.31
N VAL A 817 46.43 -0.94 -12.59
CA VAL A 817 46.38 0.13 -11.59
C VAL A 817 44.97 0.13 -11.00
N ASN A 818 44.89 -0.02 -9.67
CA ASN A 818 43.63 -0.02 -8.93
C ASN A 818 43.51 1.27 -8.13
N ILE A 819 42.44 2.03 -8.39
CA ILE A 819 42.06 3.20 -7.60
C ILE A 819 40.84 2.80 -6.76
N VAL A 820 40.96 2.90 -5.44
CA VAL A 820 39.84 2.65 -4.53
C VAL A 820 38.95 3.88 -4.50
N MET A 821 37.65 3.69 -4.74
CA MET A 821 36.66 4.76 -4.73
C MET A 821 36.16 5.02 -3.30
N ASN A 822 35.64 6.22 -3.09
CA ASN A 822 34.94 6.57 -1.87
C ASN A 822 33.58 5.85 -1.79
N ASP A 823 33.15 5.54 -0.57
CA ASP A 823 31.92 4.79 -0.32
C ASP A 823 30.68 5.64 -0.59
N ILE A 824 29.67 5.05 -1.22
CA ILE A 824 28.35 5.64 -1.46
C ILE A 824 27.37 5.10 -0.43
N HIS A 825 26.90 5.96 0.47
CA HIS A 825 25.86 5.62 1.44
C HIS A 825 24.47 5.84 0.84
N CYS A 826 23.68 4.77 0.74
CA CYS A 826 22.28 4.88 0.34
C CYS A 826 21.39 5.17 1.56
N ASP A 827 20.87 6.39 1.69
CA ASP A 827 20.02 6.79 2.83
C ASP A 827 18.59 6.23 2.70
N ILE A 828 18.16 5.47 3.70
CA ILE A 828 16.84 4.82 3.76
C ILE A 828 15.69 5.82 3.91
N LEU A 829 15.94 7.02 4.43
CA LEU A 829 14.89 8.02 4.69
C LEU A 829 14.18 8.48 3.42
N SER A 830 14.81 8.32 2.26
CA SER A 830 14.19 8.52 0.96
C SER A 830 13.01 7.56 0.74
N PHE A 831 13.00 6.41 1.42
CA PHE A 831 11.92 5.42 1.37
C PHE A 831 10.90 5.54 2.50
N VAL A 832 11.05 6.46 3.44
CA VAL A 832 10.16 6.60 4.60
C VAL A 832 9.20 7.77 4.40
N GLN A 833 7.90 7.50 4.46
CA GLN A 833 6.84 8.48 4.32
C GLN A 833 6.07 8.67 5.65
N PRO A 834 5.57 9.88 5.96
CA PRO A 834 4.76 10.12 7.14
C PRO A 834 3.47 9.29 7.10
N ASN A 835 3.13 8.60 8.20
CA ASN A 835 1.91 7.81 8.31
C ASN A 835 1.13 8.19 9.58
N TYR A 836 -0.20 8.28 9.47
CA TYR A 836 -1.07 8.53 10.62
C TYR A 836 -1.61 7.20 11.15
N VAL A 837 -1.27 6.90 12.41
CA VAL A 837 -1.75 5.71 13.12
C VAL A 837 -2.52 6.16 14.36
N PRO A 838 -3.76 5.69 14.59
CA PRO A 838 -4.50 5.99 15.81
C PRO A 838 -3.81 5.38 17.04
N GLU A 839 -3.98 6.02 18.21
CA GLU A 839 -3.26 5.66 19.43
C GLU A 839 -3.50 4.21 19.90
N SER A 840 -4.70 3.67 19.68
CA SER A 840 -5.03 2.27 19.98
C SER A 840 -4.21 1.30 19.13
N GLN A 841 -4.12 1.57 17.82
CA GLN A 841 -3.33 0.79 16.89
C GLN A 841 -1.82 0.97 17.15
N PHE A 842 -1.39 2.19 17.47
CA PHE A 842 -0.01 2.46 17.88
C PHE A 842 0.40 1.58 19.05
N ARG A 843 -0.41 1.48 20.11
CA ARG A 843 -0.14 0.62 21.27
C ARG A 843 -0.07 -0.87 20.89
N SER A 844 -0.97 -1.31 20.01
CA SER A 844 -0.97 -2.70 19.52
C SER A 844 0.32 -3.02 18.76
N LEU A 845 0.65 -2.19 17.76
CA LEU A 845 1.86 -2.32 16.95
C LEU A 845 3.12 -2.20 17.81
N TRP A 846 3.10 -1.32 18.81
CA TRP A 846 4.22 -1.16 19.73
C TRP A 846 4.52 -2.44 20.52
N THR A 847 3.50 -3.20 20.90
CA THR A 847 3.66 -4.51 21.55
C THR A 847 4.05 -5.62 20.57
N GLU A 848 3.53 -5.55 19.33
CA GLU A 848 3.81 -6.54 18.28
C GLU A 848 5.25 -6.43 17.74
N PHE A 849 5.82 -5.23 17.70
CA PHE A 849 7.15 -5.02 17.14
C PHE A 849 8.25 -5.58 18.03
N GLU A 850 9.04 -6.50 17.46
CA GLU A 850 10.10 -7.22 18.15
C GLU A 850 11.39 -6.38 18.28
N TRP A 851 11.71 -5.55 17.28
CA TRP A 851 12.95 -4.78 17.25
C TRP A 851 12.77 -3.40 17.89
N GLU A 852 13.60 -3.10 18.90
CA GLU A 852 13.68 -1.81 19.57
C GLU A 852 15.10 -1.24 19.49
N ASN A 853 15.24 0.01 19.07
CA ASN A 853 16.47 0.78 19.17
C ASN A 853 16.24 1.98 20.10
N LYS A 854 17.04 2.09 21.16
CA LYS A 854 16.95 3.16 22.15
C LYS A 854 18.12 4.13 21.96
N VAL A 855 17.83 5.31 21.43
CA VAL A 855 18.82 6.37 21.20
C VAL A 855 18.78 7.35 22.36
N ALA A 856 19.93 7.60 23.00
CA ALA A 856 20.05 8.66 24.00
C ALA A 856 20.08 10.04 23.31
N VAL A 857 19.36 11.01 23.87
CA VAL A 857 19.32 12.39 23.42
C VAL A 857 20.17 13.22 24.36
N ASN A 858 21.22 13.85 23.82
CA ASN A 858 22.03 14.85 24.53
C ASN A 858 22.21 16.05 23.60
N SER A 859 21.29 17.02 23.67
CA SER A 859 21.25 18.19 22.79
C SER A 859 21.56 19.48 23.54
N THR A 860 22.15 20.46 22.85
CA THR A 860 22.39 21.81 23.39
C THR A 860 21.18 22.74 23.26
N MET A 861 20.09 22.28 22.62
CA MET A 861 18.85 23.05 22.57
C MET A 861 18.25 23.22 23.97
N THR A 862 17.50 24.29 24.18
CA THR A 862 16.78 24.53 25.45
C THR A 862 15.27 24.40 25.30
N ASP A 863 14.76 24.48 24.05
CA ASP A 863 13.33 24.30 23.76
C ASP A 863 13.02 22.86 23.32
N LEU A 864 12.19 22.18 24.11
CA LEU A 864 11.70 20.83 23.88
C LEU A 864 10.90 20.73 22.58
N ARG A 865 10.11 21.75 22.22
CA ARG A 865 9.23 21.71 21.04
C ARG A 865 10.01 21.90 19.75
N ALA A 866 10.92 22.88 19.73
CA ALA A 866 11.81 23.06 18.59
C ALA A 866 12.66 21.81 18.31
N PHE A 867 13.07 21.07 19.34
CA PHE A 867 13.76 19.79 19.17
C PHE A 867 12.85 18.71 18.56
N LEU A 868 11.59 18.61 19.02
CA LEU A 868 10.62 17.68 18.44
C LEU A 868 10.34 17.99 16.96
N ASP A 869 10.13 19.27 16.61
CA ASP A 869 9.88 19.69 15.23
C ASP A 869 11.11 19.42 14.33
N HIS A 870 12.31 19.62 14.86
CA HIS A 870 13.55 19.27 14.17
C HIS A 870 13.66 17.76 13.93
N LEU A 871 13.32 16.94 14.94
CA LEU A 871 13.32 15.48 14.85
C LEU A 871 12.28 14.98 13.83
N VAL A 872 11.07 15.55 13.84
CA VAL A 872 10.01 15.27 12.87
C VAL A 872 10.48 15.56 11.44
N LYS A 873 11.13 16.71 11.23
CA LYS A 873 11.65 17.12 9.93
C LYS A 873 12.83 16.25 9.46
N SER A 874 13.69 15.81 10.37
CA SER A 874 14.88 15.01 10.02
C SER A 874 14.58 13.55 9.77
N THR A 875 13.51 13.01 10.37
CA THR A 875 13.12 11.59 10.27
C THR A 875 11.94 11.34 9.32
N ASN A 876 11.33 12.40 8.76
CA ASN A 876 10.10 12.30 7.95
C ASN A 876 8.94 11.56 8.66
N MET A 877 8.90 11.59 9.99
CA MET A 877 7.84 10.96 10.78
C MET A 877 6.71 11.94 11.10
N LEU A 878 5.48 11.44 11.24
CA LEU A 878 4.34 12.24 11.68
C LEU A 878 4.21 12.21 13.21
N CYS A 879 4.08 13.36 13.85
CA CYS A 879 3.73 13.44 15.28
C CYS A 879 2.25 13.10 15.48
N LEU A 880 2.00 12.07 16.30
CA LEU A 880 0.66 11.59 16.62
C LEU A 880 0.07 12.30 17.85
N THR A 881 0.93 12.72 18.78
CA THR A 881 0.51 13.41 20.01
C THR A 881 -0.16 14.74 19.68
N PRO A 882 -1.37 15.03 20.23
CA PRO A 882 -2.05 16.29 19.98
C PRO A 882 -1.28 17.50 20.52
N ASP A 883 -1.30 18.63 19.80
CA ASP A 883 -0.69 19.88 20.26
C ASP A 883 -1.18 20.30 21.65
N ALA A 884 -2.45 20.06 21.98
CA ALA A 884 -3.02 20.38 23.28
C ALA A 884 -2.45 19.56 24.45
N ALA A 885 -1.87 18.38 24.18
CA ALA A 885 -1.13 17.61 25.18
C ALA A 885 0.33 18.05 25.30
N LEU A 886 0.82 18.80 24.30
CA LEU A 886 2.12 19.44 24.26
C LEU A 886 2.03 20.93 24.69
N GLU A 887 0.83 21.42 25.01
CA GLU A 887 0.57 22.79 25.48
C GLU A 887 0.89 22.91 26.98
N GLY A 888 1.88 23.73 27.32
CA GLY A 888 2.27 24.05 28.69
C GLY A 888 3.79 24.12 28.85
N ASP A 889 4.27 24.86 29.86
CA ASP A 889 5.68 24.91 30.22
C ASP A 889 6.03 23.72 31.12
N CYS A 890 6.10 22.53 30.53
CA CYS A 890 6.53 21.32 31.21
C CYS A 890 8.03 21.09 30.97
N GLN A 891 8.79 20.78 32.02
CA GLN A 891 10.23 20.43 31.92
C GLN A 891 10.48 19.06 31.27
N TYR A 892 9.42 18.33 30.93
CA TYR A 892 9.44 17.00 30.34
C TYR A 892 8.44 16.93 29.17
N LEU A 893 8.82 16.26 28.08
CA LEU A 893 8.03 16.06 26.87
C LEU A 893 8.02 14.58 26.50
N SER A 894 6.83 14.01 26.29
CA SER A 894 6.68 12.69 25.67
C SER A 894 5.79 12.77 24.43
N ALA A 895 6.32 12.33 23.29
CA ALA A 895 5.64 12.39 22.00
C ALA A 895 5.75 11.07 21.23
N ASN A 896 4.64 10.64 20.63
CA ASN A 896 4.58 9.47 19.77
C ASN A 896 4.65 9.90 18.30
N LEU A 897 5.43 9.17 17.51
CA LEU A 897 5.71 9.44 16.10
C LEU A 897 5.48 8.16 15.28
N ALA A 898 5.01 8.29 14.05
CA ALA A 898 4.85 7.16 13.14
C ALA A 898 5.21 7.50 11.69
N ALA A 899 5.72 6.51 10.98
CA ALA A 899 5.99 6.55 9.56
C ALA A 899 5.79 5.17 8.94
N LYS A 900 5.77 5.13 7.60
CA LYS A 900 5.63 3.91 6.82
C LYS A 900 6.64 3.92 5.67
N SER A 901 7.30 2.79 5.43
CA SER A 901 8.22 2.66 4.31
C SER A 901 7.46 2.46 2.99
N LEU A 902 8.09 2.75 1.85
CA LEU A 902 7.59 2.42 0.51
C LEU A 902 7.35 0.91 0.32
N PHE A 903 8.02 0.09 1.13
CA PHE A 903 7.84 -1.37 1.19
C PHE A 903 6.62 -1.78 2.04
N GLY A 904 5.92 -0.81 2.62
CA GLY A 904 4.72 -1.03 3.42
C GLY A 904 4.98 -1.37 4.88
N GLU A 905 6.21 -1.26 5.37
CA GLU A 905 6.58 -1.53 6.76
C GLU A 905 6.35 -0.30 7.66
N ASP A 906 5.64 -0.47 8.77
CA ASP A 906 5.40 0.60 9.73
C ASP A 906 6.58 0.76 10.70
N ALA A 907 6.93 2.01 11.00
CA ALA A 907 7.97 2.41 11.93
C ALA A 907 7.40 3.37 12.96
N LEU A 908 7.59 3.07 14.25
CA LEU A 908 7.07 3.84 15.37
C LEU A 908 8.21 4.42 16.20
N ALA A 909 8.02 5.62 16.74
CA ALA A 909 8.93 6.19 17.72
C ALA A 909 8.17 6.75 18.93
N ASN A 910 8.78 6.61 20.10
CA ASN A 910 8.41 7.33 21.31
C ASN A 910 9.61 8.21 21.72
N CYS A 911 9.41 9.52 21.67
CA CYS A 911 10.37 10.51 22.10
C CYS A 911 10.05 10.91 23.54
N SER A 912 10.99 10.73 24.46
CA SER A 912 10.87 11.12 25.87
C SER A 912 12.08 11.96 26.24
N ILE A 913 11.90 13.27 26.38
CA ILE A 913 12.98 14.24 26.59
C ILE A 913 12.65 15.18 27.76
N GLU A 914 13.67 15.64 28.46
CA GLU A 914 13.57 16.52 29.61
C GLU A 914 14.67 17.59 29.57
N LEU A 915 14.43 18.70 30.27
CA LEU A 915 15.45 19.72 30.47
C LEU A 915 16.49 19.19 31.49
N ALA A 916 17.77 19.29 31.15
CA ALA A 916 18.84 18.87 32.07
C ALA A 916 18.80 19.67 33.38
N GLU A 917 19.23 19.06 34.50
CA GLU A 917 19.22 19.68 35.84
C GLU A 917 19.99 21.03 35.89
N ASP A 918 20.99 21.21 35.02
CA ASP A 918 21.78 22.44 34.90
C ASP A 918 21.11 23.55 34.05
N GLY A 919 19.93 23.29 33.48
CA GLY A 919 19.20 24.20 32.58
C GLY A 919 19.89 24.46 31.24
N GLN A 920 21.03 23.81 30.97
CA GLN A 920 21.83 23.94 29.75
C GLN A 920 21.78 22.65 28.92
N GLY A 921 20.66 22.44 28.23
CA GLY A 921 20.50 21.35 27.27
C GLY A 921 19.30 20.44 27.54
N LEU A 922 19.07 19.52 26.62
CA LEU A 922 18.05 18.48 26.71
C LEU A 922 18.69 17.12 26.91
N THR A 923 18.16 16.37 27.86
CA THR A 923 18.50 14.97 28.13
C THR A 923 17.29 14.08 27.85
N GLY A 924 17.50 12.83 27.48
CA GLY A 924 16.38 11.89 27.32
C GLY A 924 16.67 10.72 26.40
N HIS A 925 15.60 10.09 25.91
CA HIS A 925 15.66 8.93 25.05
C HIS A 925 14.59 8.96 23.95
N VAL A 926 14.98 8.60 22.74
CA VAL A 926 14.06 8.25 21.65
C VAL A 926 14.10 6.75 21.47
N ARG A 927 12.97 6.08 21.69
CA ARG A 927 12.79 4.65 21.44
C ARG A 927 12.14 4.47 20.08
N LEU A 928 12.78 3.73 19.20
CA LEU A 928 12.29 3.42 17.85
C LEU A 928 11.96 1.93 17.81
N ARG A 929 10.76 1.59 17.33
CA ARG A 929 10.34 0.21 17.10
C ARG A 929 9.88 0.02 15.67
N ALA A 930 10.28 -1.07 15.06
CA ALA A 930 9.86 -1.46 13.70
C ALA A 930 9.78 -2.97 13.59
N LYS A 931 9.13 -3.46 12.53
CA LYS A 931 9.08 -4.88 12.21
C LYS A 931 10.45 -5.43 11.76
N SER A 932 11.21 -4.63 11.02
CA SER A 932 12.56 -4.96 10.53
C SER A 932 13.63 -4.28 11.36
N GLN A 933 14.73 -5.01 11.62
CA GLN A 933 15.88 -4.49 12.36
C GLN A 933 16.52 -3.29 11.64
N GLY A 934 16.65 -3.38 10.32
CA GLY A 934 17.24 -2.35 9.47
C GLY A 934 16.63 -0.97 9.67
N ILE A 935 15.30 -0.86 9.64
CA ILE A 935 14.60 0.42 9.80
C ILE A 935 14.82 1.00 11.20
N ALA A 936 14.72 0.17 12.24
CA ALA A 936 14.88 0.61 13.63
C ALA A 936 16.31 1.14 13.91
N LEU A 937 17.33 0.47 13.39
CA LEU A 937 18.73 0.91 13.52
C LEU A 937 18.98 2.20 12.74
N SER A 938 18.59 2.23 11.48
CA SER A 938 18.89 3.33 10.55
C SER A 938 18.21 4.63 10.93
N LEU A 939 16.95 4.57 11.38
CA LEU A 939 16.27 5.73 11.95
C LEU A 939 16.99 6.22 13.21
N GLY A 940 17.50 5.31 14.04
CA GLY A 940 18.23 5.68 15.25
C GLY A 940 19.58 6.33 14.98
N ASP A 941 20.30 5.84 13.96
CA ASP A 941 21.53 6.46 13.49
C ASP A 941 21.26 7.88 12.97
N LYS A 942 20.18 8.08 12.21
CA LYS A 942 19.80 9.43 11.78
C LYS A 942 19.45 10.32 12.96
N VAL A 943 18.69 9.83 13.93
CA VAL A 943 18.39 10.60 15.15
C VAL A 943 19.70 11.03 15.83
N THR A 944 20.67 10.13 15.93
CA THR A 944 22.00 10.43 16.50
C THR A 944 22.78 11.47 15.69
N VAL A 945 22.76 11.38 14.36
CA VAL A 945 23.40 12.36 13.46
C VAL A 945 22.71 13.71 13.54
N SER A 946 21.37 13.72 13.57
CA SER A 946 20.55 14.94 13.62
C SER A 946 20.79 15.72 14.91
N GLN A 947 21.04 15.03 16.03
CA GLN A 947 21.41 15.68 17.30
C GLN A 947 22.78 16.39 17.21
N LYS A 948 23.73 15.86 16.43
CA LYS A 948 25.06 16.46 16.25
C LYS A 948 25.05 17.63 15.27
N ALA A 949 24.20 17.58 14.24
CA ALA A 949 24.08 18.62 13.21
C ALA A 949 23.59 19.96 13.75
N ILE A 950 23.01 19.98 14.95
CA ILE A 950 22.53 21.20 15.63
C ILE A 950 23.69 22.06 16.20
N LYS A 951 24.94 21.56 16.19
CA LYS A 951 26.13 22.28 16.66
C LYS A 951 26.73 23.30 15.66
N ALA A 952 26.09 23.55 14.51
CA ALA A 952 26.58 24.48 13.48
C ALA A 952 25.83 25.81 13.49
#